data_AF-A0A364L649-F1
#
_entry.id   AF-A0A364L649-F1
#
_cell.length_a   1.000
_cell.length_b   1.000
_cell.length_c   1.000
_cell.angle_alpha   90.00
_cell.angle_beta   90.00
_cell.angle_gamma   90.00
#
_symmetry.space_group_name_H-M   'P 1'
#
loop_
_entity.id
_entity.type
_entity.pdbx_description
1 polymer ?
#
loop_
_entity_poly.entity_id
_entity_poly.type
_entity_poly.pdbx_seq_one_letter_code
_entity_poly.pdbx_strand_id
1 'polypeptide(L)'
;MPEEAKYIDYSPAPHGSKHEDGAPVLNRYSTVLTRGHDSPAAQAMLYAAGVPDQNAMKKSPQIGVASVWWEGNPCNMHLLDLGKTVKKAITDRGSIAWQYNTVGVSDGITMGTEGMRFSLQTRELIADSVETVTCAQYHDANICIPGCDKNMPGVIMGMARHNRPSIMIYGGTIAVGYSDILRKRINISSCFEAAGAYAYDTLRQPDDGGDTSKNKDEIIEDLERHACPGAGACGGMFTANTMATAIESMGLSLPGSSSTPAESPAKMRECVKVADAIHVCIEKDITPRKLLTKRSFENALVMTMALGGSTNAVLHFLAMARTAEVDLTLDDFQRVSDKIPFIADLAPSGKHYMADLYEVGGIPSVQKLLIAAGLLDGDIPTVTGKTLAQNVESFPSLAQDQVIIRPLDNPIKPTGHIQILRGNLAPGGAVAKITGKEGLKFTGRARVFNKEHELNDALAKSQIPRDENLVLIVRYEGPKGGPGMPEQLKASAALMGAKLTNVALLTDGRYSGASHGFIVGHIVPEAAVGGPIALVQDGDVITIDAETNELKMDVSKEELERRSKIWQPPKPQVTRGVMAKYARLPHLEVHVSYEAAQRYFDIEAGLALHPNEIAAMPSIGEKVRDAYFNDVINIGDEQRYCSTEVIITQGPMKASQTRFRAGFAAMGGHRAQPIIILRQFARASMYDRRYGACYGLPGPARAPRKRSKT
;
A
#
# COMPACT_ATOMS: atom_id res chain seq x y z
N MET A 1 5.25 -8.78 27.04
CA MET A 1 4.22 -8.40 26.04
C MET A 1 4.81 -7.32 25.16
N PRO A 2 4.45 -7.22 23.86
CA PRO A 2 4.82 -6.04 23.07
C PRO A 2 4.23 -4.79 23.76
N GLU A 3 4.96 -3.68 23.70
CA GLU A 3 4.44 -2.41 24.21
C GLU A 3 3.27 -1.94 23.35
N GLU A 4 2.28 -1.32 23.99
CA GLU A 4 1.14 -0.69 23.31
C GLU A 4 1.63 0.42 22.37
N ALA A 5 1.02 0.53 21.18
CA ALA A 5 1.43 1.50 20.18
C ALA A 5 1.14 2.94 20.66
N LYS A 6 2.18 3.78 20.76
CA LYS A 6 2.07 5.16 21.21
C LYS A 6 2.37 6.13 20.07
N TYR A 7 1.35 6.87 19.65
CA TYR A 7 1.49 8.03 18.77
C TYR A 7 1.76 9.30 19.60
N ILE A 8 2.08 10.40 18.92
CA ILE A 8 2.14 11.73 19.58
C ILE A 8 0.76 12.05 20.13
N ASP A 9 0.68 12.36 21.43
CA ASP A 9 -0.55 12.83 22.05
C ASP A 9 -0.89 14.24 21.55
N TYR A 10 -1.97 14.32 20.77
CA TYR A 10 -2.60 15.57 20.43
C TYR A 10 -3.70 15.81 21.46
N SER A 11 -3.71 16.97 22.10
CA SER A 11 -4.77 17.41 23.01
C SER A 11 -5.77 18.34 22.29
N PRO A 12 -6.69 17.83 21.44
CA PRO A 12 -7.71 18.65 20.80
C PRO A 12 -8.73 19.17 21.82
N ALA A 13 -9.55 20.14 21.41
CA ALA A 13 -10.78 20.42 22.12
C ALA A 13 -11.65 19.14 22.25
N PRO A 14 -12.24 18.87 23.43
CA PRO A 14 -13.16 17.75 23.60
C PRO A 14 -14.29 17.75 22.56
N HIS A 15 -14.77 16.56 22.19
CA HIS A 15 -15.95 16.47 21.34
C HIS A 15 -17.18 17.05 22.07
N GLY A 16 -18.03 17.80 21.36
CA GLY A 16 -19.16 18.50 21.94
C GLY A 16 -18.81 19.82 22.65
N SER A 17 -17.55 20.26 22.66
CA SER A 17 -17.17 21.61 23.11
C SER A 17 -17.92 22.70 22.33
N LYS A 18 -18.12 23.85 22.98
CA LYS A 18 -18.76 25.03 22.39
C LYS A 18 -17.86 26.26 22.51
N HIS A 19 -17.95 27.13 21.52
CA HIS A 19 -17.40 28.49 21.59
C HIS A 19 -18.23 29.34 22.58
N GLU A 20 -17.74 30.53 22.92
CA GLU A 20 -18.39 31.47 23.87
C GLU A 20 -19.79 31.92 23.43
N ASP A 21 -20.06 31.91 22.12
CA ASP A 21 -21.38 32.19 21.53
C ASP A 21 -22.33 30.97 21.51
N GLY A 22 -21.90 29.83 22.06
CA GLY A 22 -22.67 28.59 22.11
C GLY A 22 -22.61 27.71 20.86
N ALA A 23 -21.93 28.16 19.79
CA ALA A 23 -21.74 27.36 18.57
C ALA A 23 -20.80 26.16 18.84
N PRO A 24 -21.00 25.00 18.18
CA PRO A 24 -20.13 23.83 18.37
C PRO A 24 -18.71 24.09 17.84
N VAL A 25 -17.70 23.62 18.59
CA VAL A 25 -16.29 23.65 18.18
C VAL A 25 -16.04 22.52 17.19
N LEU A 26 -16.12 22.84 15.90
CA LEU A 26 -15.79 21.88 14.83
C LEU A 26 -14.29 21.83 14.54
N ASN A 27 -13.55 22.91 14.86
CA ASN A 27 -12.12 23.06 14.60
C ASN A 27 -11.22 22.53 15.74
N ARG A 28 -11.53 21.33 16.22
CA ARG A 28 -11.02 20.75 17.48
C ARG A 28 -9.49 20.61 17.57
N TYR A 29 -8.79 20.40 16.47
CA TYR A 29 -7.33 20.30 16.39
C TYR A 29 -6.71 21.65 16.00
N SER A 30 -7.23 22.31 14.96
CA SER A 30 -6.63 23.55 14.44
C SER A 30 -6.77 24.73 15.41
N THR A 31 -7.71 24.67 16.35
CA THR A 31 -7.82 25.61 17.49
C THR A 31 -6.51 25.74 18.29
N VAL A 32 -5.63 24.72 18.32
CA VAL A 32 -4.30 24.84 18.96
C VAL A 32 -3.46 25.96 18.32
N LEU A 33 -3.56 26.12 17.00
CA LEU A 33 -2.88 27.18 16.25
C LEU A 33 -3.69 28.48 16.23
N THR A 34 -5.03 28.40 16.24
CA THR A 34 -5.89 29.54 15.97
C THR A 34 -6.56 30.17 17.20
N ARG A 35 -6.57 29.55 18.38
CA ARG A 35 -7.15 30.14 19.60
C ARG A 35 -6.41 31.41 20.02
N GLY A 36 -7.18 32.38 20.52
CA GLY A 36 -6.66 33.59 21.18
C GLY A 36 -5.54 34.28 20.42
N HIS A 37 -4.44 34.58 21.12
CA HIS A 37 -3.18 35.03 20.53
C HIS A 37 -2.04 34.07 20.87
N ASP A 38 -2.37 32.80 21.11
CA ASP A 38 -1.45 31.77 21.63
C ASP A 38 -0.35 31.42 20.61
N SER A 39 -0.68 31.48 19.30
CA SER A 39 0.24 31.18 18.18
C SER A 39 0.17 32.27 17.09
N PRO A 40 0.67 33.49 17.35
CA PRO A 40 0.50 34.63 16.44
C PRO A 40 1.27 34.44 15.12
N ALA A 41 2.42 33.75 15.16
CA ALA A 41 3.19 33.41 13.95
C ALA A 41 2.44 32.44 13.03
N ALA A 42 1.78 31.42 13.59
CA ALA A 42 0.97 30.47 12.81
C ALA A 42 -0.23 31.17 12.17
N GLN A 43 -0.92 32.03 12.92
CA GLN A 43 -2.06 32.81 12.40
C GLN A 43 -1.63 33.79 11.30
N ALA A 44 -0.47 34.43 11.42
CA ALA A 44 0.09 35.28 10.37
C ALA A 44 0.38 34.50 9.07
N MET A 45 0.95 33.30 9.18
CA MET A 45 1.18 32.41 8.03
C MET A 45 -0.13 31.93 7.40
N LEU A 46 -1.14 31.61 8.20
CA LEU A 46 -2.47 31.19 7.73
C LEU A 46 -3.21 32.33 7.01
N TYR A 47 -3.12 33.58 7.49
CA TYR A 47 -3.63 34.74 6.75
C TYR A 47 -2.91 34.91 5.41
N ALA A 48 -1.57 34.80 5.39
CA ALA A 48 -0.79 34.87 4.15
C ALA A 48 -1.12 33.73 3.16
N ALA A 49 -1.53 32.55 3.67
CA ALA A 49 -2.00 31.42 2.88
C ALA A 49 -3.44 31.57 2.35
N GLY A 50 -4.18 32.60 2.78
CA GLY A 50 -5.50 32.95 2.25
C GLY A 50 -6.69 32.68 3.17
N VAL A 51 -6.50 32.54 4.49
CA VAL A 51 -7.64 32.60 5.44
C VAL A 51 -8.25 34.02 5.37
N PRO A 52 -9.57 34.18 5.10
CA PRO A 52 -10.12 35.48 4.70
C PRO A 52 -10.25 36.49 5.84
N ASP A 53 -10.58 36.02 7.05
CA ASP A 53 -10.86 36.87 8.21
C ASP A 53 -10.65 36.12 9.55
N GLN A 54 -10.77 36.87 10.64
CA GLN A 54 -10.61 36.33 11.99
C GLN A 54 -11.69 35.31 12.37
N ASN A 55 -12.94 35.44 11.91
CA ASN A 55 -14.00 34.50 12.26
C ASN A 55 -13.74 33.13 11.60
N ALA A 56 -13.35 33.11 10.33
CA ALA A 56 -12.89 31.90 9.65
C ALA A 56 -11.68 31.28 10.38
N MET A 57 -10.66 32.10 10.71
CA MET A 57 -9.49 31.66 11.48
C MET A 57 -9.87 30.99 12.81
N LYS A 58 -10.79 31.58 13.58
CA LYS A 58 -11.14 31.11 14.94
C LYS A 58 -12.12 29.93 14.97
N LYS A 59 -12.98 29.76 13.96
CA LYS A 59 -14.14 28.83 14.04
C LYS A 59 -14.24 27.80 12.91
N SER A 60 -13.78 28.10 11.70
CA SER A 60 -13.88 27.15 10.58
C SER A 60 -12.91 25.98 10.79
N PRO A 61 -13.35 24.72 10.64
CA PRO A 61 -12.44 23.60 10.65
C PRO A 61 -11.54 23.62 9.41
N GLN A 62 -10.31 23.18 9.58
CA GLN A 62 -9.28 23.11 8.54
C GLN A 62 -9.17 21.69 8.02
N ILE A 63 -9.59 21.47 6.78
CA ILE A 63 -9.66 20.16 6.14
C ILE A 63 -8.51 20.00 5.16
N GLY A 64 -7.67 19.00 5.38
CA GLY A 64 -6.66 18.58 4.39
C GLY A 64 -7.33 17.93 3.18
N VAL A 65 -6.90 18.28 1.97
CA VAL A 65 -7.32 17.61 0.73
C VAL A 65 -6.06 17.05 0.07
N ALA A 66 -5.75 15.79 0.36
CA ALA A 66 -4.53 15.12 -0.06
C ALA A 66 -4.75 14.34 -1.37
N SER A 67 -4.42 14.94 -2.51
CA SER A 67 -4.38 14.19 -3.77
C SER A 67 -3.10 13.33 -3.86
N VAL A 68 -3.16 12.26 -4.64
CA VAL A 68 -1.98 11.50 -5.08
C VAL A 68 -1.72 11.79 -6.55
N TRP A 69 -1.78 13.06 -6.94
CA TRP A 69 -1.65 13.50 -8.33
C TRP A 69 -0.20 13.51 -8.79
N TRP A 70 0.02 13.11 -10.05
CA TRP A 70 1.20 13.43 -10.85
C TRP A 70 0.88 13.13 -12.32
N GLU A 71 1.55 13.84 -13.23
CA GLU A 71 1.16 13.89 -14.66
C GLU A 71 1.47 12.61 -15.44
N GLY A 72 2.59 11.94 -15.11
CA GLY A 72 3.12 10.81 -15.88
C GLY A 72 2.43 9.46 -15.66
N ASN A 73 1.19 9.42 -15.14
CA ASN A 73 0.41 8.19 -14.99
C ASN A 73 -1.09 8.44 -15.19
N PRO A 74 -1.75 7.72 -16.13
CA PRO A 74 -3.20 7.82 -16.32
C PRO A 74 -4.02 7.65 -15.05
N CYS A 75 -3.57 6.81 -14.11
CA CYS A 75 -4.24 6.58 -12.83
C CYS A 75 -4.29 7.83 -11.93
N ASN A 76 -3.39 8.80 -12.13
CA ASN A 76 -3.17 9.92 -11.21
C ASN A 76 -3.29 11.31 -11.84
N MET A 77 -3.23 11.44 -13.17
CA MET A 77 -3.08 12.75 -13.85
C MET A 77 -4.28 13.71 -13.66
N HIS A 78 -5.49 13.19 -13.44
CA HIS A 78 -6.72 13.97 -13.23
C HIS A 78 -6.97 14.36 -11.77
N LEU A 79 -6.25 13.75 -10.81
CA LEU A 79 -6.58 13.87 -9.38
C LEU A 79 -6.36 15.28 -8.81
N LEU A 80 -5.56 16.13 -9.49
CA LEU A 80 -5.39 17.54 -9.13
C LEU A 80 -6.71 18.31 -9.26
N ASP A 81 -7.46 18.08 -10.34
CA ASP A 81 -8.70 18.79 -10.63
C ASP A 81 -9.88 18.24 -9.83
N LEU A 82 -9.88 16.93 -9.53
CA LEU A 82 -10.74 16.38 -8.48
C LEU A 82 -10.47 17.10 -7.14
N GLY A 83 -9.20 17.24 -6.74
CA GLY A 83 -8.81 17.94 -5.52
C GLY A 83 -9.19 19.43 -5.49
N LYS A 84 -9.08 20.15 -6.61
CA LYS A 84 -9.58 21.54 -6.73
C LYS A 84 -11.09 21.61 -6.54
N THR A 85 -11.83 20.64 -7.08
CA THR A 85 -13.29 20.54 -6.97
C THR A 85 -13.71 20.26 -5.53
N VAL A 86 -13.06 19.31 -4.87
CA VAL A 86 -13.26 18.99 -3.45
C VAL A 86 -12.94 20.22 -2.58
N LYS A 87 -11.78 20.88 -2.80
CA LYS A 87 -11.39 22.10 -2.10
C LYS A 87 -12.49 23.16 -2.20
N LYS A 88 -12.97 23.44 -3.41
CA LYS A 88 -14.04 24.43 -3.63
C LYS A 88 -15.32 24.04 -2.88
N ALA A 89 -15.77 22.79 -3.01
CA ALA A 89 -17.00 22.32 -2.39
C ALA A 89 -16.99 22.37 -0.85
N ILE A 90 -15.82 22.19 -0.22
CA ILE A 90 -15.61 22.37 1.22
C ILE A 90 -15.66 23.86 1.60
N THR A 91 -14.98 24.71 0.85
CA THR A 91 -14.96 26.17 1.09
C THR A 91 -16.33 26.82 0.89
N ASP A 92 -17.10 26.37 -0.10
CA ASP A 92 -18.49 26.78 -0.30
C ASP A 92 -19.41 26.45 0.90
N ARG A 93 -18.97 25.55 1.81
CA ARG A 93 -19.67 25.15 3.05
C ARG A 93 -19.10 25.80 4.32
N GLY A 94 -18.24 26.80 4.19
CA GLY A 94 -17.70 27.57 5.33
C GLY A 94 -16.48 26.97 6.03
N SER A 95 -15.92 25.89 5.51
CA SER A 95 -14.70 25.25 6.03
C SER A 95 -13.45 25.65 5.25
N ILE A 96 -12.30 25.70 5.91
CA ILE A 96 -11.03 26.03 5.27
C ILE A 96 -10.47 24.74 4.65
N ALA A 97 -10.09 24.76 3.37
CA ALA A 97 -9.63 23.57 2.65
C ALA A 97 -8.21 23.73 2.10
N TRP A 98 -7.29 22.92 2.63
CA TRP A 98 -5.87 22.93 2.26
C TRP A 98 -5.56 21.77 1.31
N GLN A 99 -5.59 22.04 0.01
CA GLN A 99 -5.13 21.06 -0.99
C GLN A 99 -3.61 20.93 -0.94
N TYR A 100 -3.14 19.69 -0.74
CA TYR A 100 -1.75 19.29 -0.83
C TYR A 100 -1.66 17.94 -1.57
N ASN A 101 -0.44 17.44 -1.76
CA ASN A 101 -0.21 16.25 -2.54
C ASN A 101 0.82 15.32 -1.88
N THR A 102 0.70 14.02 -2.11
CA THR A 102 1.75 13.03 -1.82
C THR A 102 2.15 12.27 -3.08
N VAL A 103 3.28 11.56 -3.03
CA VAL A 103 3.86 10.85 -4.16
C VAL A 103 3.06 9.58 -4.50
N GLY A 104 3.17 9.14 -5.75
CA GLY A 104 2.72 7.83 -6.19
C GLY A 104 3.70 7.27 -7.23
N VAL A 105 3.57 5.99 -7.54
CA VAL A 105 4.25 5.34 -8.68
C VAL A 105 3.23 4.59 -9.51
N SER A 106 3.57 4.35 -10.78
CA SER A 106 2.73 3.56 -11.68
C SER A 106 3.25 2.13 -11.72
N ASP A 107 2.47 1.20 -11.19
CA ASP A 107 2.78 -0.23 -11.27
C ASP A 107 2.77 -0.70 -12.73
N GLY A 108 1.88 -0.14 -13.57
CA GLY A 108 1.83 -0.43 -15.00
C GLY A 108 3.11 -0.04 -15.77
N ILE A 109 3.68 1.13 -15.49
CA ILE A 109 4.92 1.61 -16.14
C ILE A 109 6.16 0.89 -15.59
N THR A 110 6.19 0.59 -14.30
CA THR A 110 7.39 0.01 -13.65
C THR A 110 7.49 -1.52 -13.75
N MET A 111 6.45 -2.19 -14.21
CA MET A 111 6.33 -3.65 -14.30
C MET A 111 7.52 -4.31 -15.04
N GLY A 112 8.11 -5.36 -14.44
CA GLY A 112 9.24 -6.09 -15.02
C GLY A 112 10.55 -5.28 -15.12
N THR A 113 10.67 -4.20 -14.36
CA THR A 113 11.89 -3.37 -14.24
C THR A 113 12.31 -3.20 -12.78
N GLU A 114 13.54 -2.75 -12.54
CA GLU A 114 14.05 -2.34 -11.22
C GLU A 114 13.14 -1.31 -10.51
N GLY A 115 12.36 -0.52 -11.27
CA GLY A 115 11.38 0.42 -10.72
C GLY A 115 10.29 -0.26 -9.88
N MET A 116 9.93 -1.51 -10.19
CA MET A 116 8.88 -2.25 -9.46
C MET A 116 9.24 -2.51 -7.99
N ARG A 117 10.53 -2.51 -7.64
CA ARG A 117 11.00 -2.59 -6.24
C ARG A 117 10.53 -1.39 -5.41
N PHE A 118 10.25 -0.26 -6.05
CA PHE A 118 9.73 0.93 -5.40
C PHE A 118 8.20 0.92 -5.25
N SER A 119 7.47 -0.03 -5.85
CA SER A 119 6.00 -0.14 -5.79
C SER A 119 5.47 -0.24 -4.36
N LEU A 120 5.58 -1.41 -3.71
CA LEU A 120 4.85 -1.71 -2.47
C LEU A 120 5.15 -0.71 -1.36
N GLN A 121 6.42 -0.33 -1.20
CA GLN A 121 6.85 0.63 -0.18
C GLN A 121 6.30 2.05 -0.36
N THR A 122 5.78 2.44 -1.54
CA THR A 122 5.06 3.71 -1.65
C THR A 122 3.81 3.74 -0.79
N ARG A 123 3.21 2.60 -0.44
CA ARG A 123 2.13 2.51 0.56
C ARG A 123 2.54 3.17 1.88
N GLU A 124 3.72 2.82 2.40
CA GLU A 124 4.25 3.41 3.63
C GLU A 124 4.59 4.89 3.44
N LEU A 125 5.26 5.25 2.34
CA LEU A 125 5.61 6.65 2.07
C LEU A 125 4.39 7.57 1.94
N ILE A 126 3.28 7.06 1.39
CA ILE A 126 1.98 7.74 1.32
C ILE A 126 1.35 7.85 2.71
N ALA A 127 1.35 6.76 3.51
CA ALA A 127 0.85 6.77 4.87
C ALA A 127 1.59 7.80 5.74
N ASP A 128 2.92 7.73 5.74
CA ASP A 128 3.83 8.65 6.43
C ASP A 128 3.59 10.10 5.97
N SER A 129 3.38 10.35 4.68
CA SER A 129 3.12 11.70 4.14
C SER A 129 1.77 12.28 4.59
N VAL A 130 0.71 11.48 4.52
CA VAL A 130 -0.65 11.89 4.91
C VAL A 130 -0.72 12.15 6.42
N GLU A 131 -0.11 11.26 7.20
CA GLU A 131 0.08 11.41 8.64
C GLU A 131 0.85 12.70 8.95
N THR A 132 2.04 12.88 8.36
CA THR A 132 2.93 14.03 8.62
C THR A 132 2.22 15.36 8.40
N VAL A 133 1.55 15.55 7.24
CA VAL A 133 0.92 16.84 6.93
C VAL A 133 -0.30 17.10 7.81
N THR A 134 -1.21 16.13 7.94
CA THR A 134 -2.40 16.26 8.81
C THR A 134 -2.01 16.56 10.27
N CYS A 135 -1.01 15.85 10.78
CA CYS A 135 -0.57 15.97 12.16
C CYS A 135 0.19 17.29 12.41
N ALA A 136 1.13 17.66 11.54
CA ALA A 136 1.93 18.88 11.71
C ALA A 136 1.14 20.17 11.47
N GLN A 137 0.16 20.16 10.56
CA GLN A 137 -0.68 21.34 10.26
C GLN A 137 -1.96 21.40 11.12
N TYR A 138 -2.13 20.49 12.08
CA TYR A 138 -3.31 20.43 12.95
C TYR A 138 -4.65 20.40 12.20
N HIS A 139 -4.70 19.80 11.00
CA HIS A 139 -5.96 19.67 10.25
C HIS A 139 -7.01 18.91 11.05
N ASP A 140 -8.23 19.42 11.09
CA ASP A 140 -9.35 18.85 11.84
C ASP A 140 -9.92 17.59 11.17
N ALA A 141 -9.80 17.52 9.84
CA ALA A 141 -10.29 16.42 9.02
C ALA A 141 -9.40 16.26 7.76
N ASN A 142 -9.53 15.13 7.06
CA ASN A 142 -8.73 14.83 5.88
C ASN A 142 -9.53 14.09 4.80
N ILE A 143 -9.49 14.59 3.56
CA ILE A 143 -9.99 13.88 2.39
C ILE A 143 -8.82 13.49 1.50
N CYS A 144 -8.61 12.19 1.28
CA CYS A 144 -7.60 11.71 0.36
C CYS A 144 -8.21 11.29 -0.98
N ILE A 145 -7.49 11.58 -2.06
CA ILE A 145 -7.87 11.25 -3.43
C ILE A 145 -6.78 10.37 -4.07
N PRO A 146 -6.74 9.07 -3.76
CA PRO A 146 -5.85 8.09 -4.39
C PRO A 146 -6.43 7.57 -5.73
N GLY A 147 -5.57 7.16 -6.66
CA GLY A 147 -6.00 6.64 -7.96
C GLY A 147 -5.26 5.40 -8.48
N CYS A 148 -4.08 5.06 -7.94
CA CYS A 148 -3.33 3.88 -8.35
C CYS A 148 -3.18 2.86 -7.20
N ASP A 149 -2.93 1.60 -7.57
CA ASP A 149 -2.83 0.39 -6.75
C ASP A 149 -2.45 0.63 -5.26
N LYS A 150 -1.20 1.00 -4.99
CA LYS A 150 -0.65 1.16 -3.62
C LYS A 150 -1.15 2.43 -2.90
N ASN A 151 -1.80 3.36 -3.60
CA ASN A 151 -2.23 4.64 -3.04
C ASN A 151 -3.38 4.45 -2.04
N MET A 152 -4.40 3.66 -2.41
CA MET A 152 -5.59 3.42 -1.58
C MET A 152 -5.24 2.87 -0.17
N PRO A 153 -4.50 1.76 -0.01
CA PRO A 153 -4.13 1.30 1.33
C PRO A 153 -3.22 2.30 2.06
N GLY A 154 -2.32 2.99 1.36
CA GLY A 154 -1.43 3.99 1.97
C GLY A 154 -2.20 5.15 2.61
N VAL A 155 -3.20 5.71 1.91
CA VAL A 155 -4.00 6.81 2.49
C VAL A 155 -4.87 6.33 3.66
N ILE A 156 -5.43 5.12 3.61
CA ILE A 156 -6.22 4.57 4.73
C ILE A 156 -5.34 4.27 5.94
N MET A 157 -4.10 3.80 5.74
CA MET A 157 -3.13 3.65 6.83
C MET A 157 -2.80 5.00 7.47
N GLY A 158 -2.48 6.03 6.68
CA GLY A 158 -2.26 7.39 7.21
C GLY A 158 -3.46 7.93 8.00
N MET A 159 -4.68 7.75 7.46
CA MET A 159 -5.94 8.08 8.12
C MET A 159 -6.14 7.35 9.45
N ALA A 160 -5.83 6.04 9.50
CA ALA A 160 -5.97 5.22 10.70
C ALA A 160 -4.96 5.57 11.80
N ARG A 161 -3.75 6.03 11.44
CA ARG A 161 -2.73 6.51 12.39
C ARG A 161 -3.15 7.82 13.05
N HIS A 162 -3.52 8.84 12.27
CA HIS A 162 -3.92 10.14 12.84
C HIS A 162 -5.36 10.14 13.41
N ASN A 163 -6.20 9.19 12.98
CA ASN A 163 -7.56 8.91 13.44
C ASN A 163 -8.47 10.14 13.62
N ARG A 164 -8.42 11.08 12.66
CA ARG A 164 -9.31 12.27 12.58
C ARG A 164 -10.41 12.02 11.54
N PRO A 165 -11.56 12.70 11.57
CA PRO A 165 -12.61 12.55 10.56
C PRO A 165 -12.06 12.56 9.13
N SER A 166 -12.25 11.46 8.39
CA SER A 166 -11.60 11.29 7.09
C SER A 166 -12.44 10.48 6.09
N ILE A 167 -12.28 10.80 4.81
CA ILE A 167 -12.97 10.12 3.69
C ILE A 167 -11.99 9.88 2.54
N MET A 168 -12.05 8.70 1.92
CA MET A 168 -11.34 8.41 0.67
C MET A 168 -12.29 8.62 -0.53
N ILE A 169 -11.82 9.33 -1.55
CA ILE A 169 -12.45 9.41 -2.88
C ILE A 169 -11.56 8.62 -3.84
N TYR A 170 -12.04 7.50 -4.37
CA TYR A 170 -11.29 6.80 -5.41
C TYR A 170 -11.26 7.63 -6.69
N GLY A 171 -10.09 7.75 -7.32
CA GLY A 171 -9.91 8.45 -8.61
C GLY A 171 -10.77 7.90 -9.74
N GLY A 172 -11.20 6.63 -9.67
CA GLY A 172 -12.04 5.97 -10.66
C GLY A 172 -11.27 5.09 -11.64
N THR A 173 -11.97 4.14 -12.24
CA THR A 173 -11.43 3.24 -13.27
C THR A 173 -11.25 3.96 -14.61
N ILE A 174 -10.25 3.54 -15.38
CA ILE A 174 -10.07 3.90 -16.79
C ILE A 174 -11.19 3.32 -17.65
N ALA A 175 -11.50 3.97 -18.77
CA ALA A 175 -12.31 3.39 -19.84
C ALA A 175 -11.58 2.23 -20.53
N VAL A 176 -12.35 1.32 -21.14
CA VAL A 176 -11.79 0.12 -21.80
C VAL A 176 -11.30 0.49 -23.20
N GLY A 177 -10.07 0.09 -23.53
CA GLY A 177 -9.48 0.30 -24.85
C GLY A 177 -10.05 -0.63 -25.92
N TYR A 178 -9.74 -0.35 -27.18
CA TYR A 178 -10.12 -1.19 -28.32
C TYR A 178 -8.95 -1.28 -29.31
N SER A 179 -8.65 -2.49 -29.78
CA SER A 179 -7.65 -2.76 -30.83
C SER A 179 -8.37 -2.95 -32.15
N ASP A 180 -8.04 -2.14 -33.14
CA ASP A 180 -8.60 -2.27 -34.49
C ASP A 180 -7.99 -3.48 -35.22
N ILE A 181 -6.72 -3.80 -34.94
CA ILE A 181 -6.03 -4.92 -35.60
C ILE A 181 -6.48 -6.27 -35.00
N LEU A 182 -6.61 -6.37 -33.68
CA LEU A 182 -7.11 -7.57 -33.01
C LEU A 182 -8.64 -7.61 -32.87
N ARG A 183 -9.33 -6.57 -33.37
CA ARG A 183 -10.81 -6.45 -33.42
C ARG A 183 -11.49 -6.77 -32.09
N LYS A 184 -10.88 -6.32 -30.98
CA LYS A 184 -11.31 -6.67 -29.61
C LYS A 184 -11.08 -5.56 -28.61
N ARG A 185 -11.82 -5.64 -27.50
CA ARG A 185 -11.58 -4.84 -26.29
C ARG A 185 -10.23 -5.20 -25.67
N ILE A 186 -9.46 -4.20 -25.25
CA ILE A 186 -8.11 -4.34 -24.70
C ILE A 186 -7.91 -3.47 -23.44
N ASN A 187 -6.82 -3.74 -22.74
CA ASN A 187 -6.40 -3.09 -21.53
C ASN A 187 -4.86 -3.23 -21.38
N ILE A 188 -4.29 -2.73 -20.29
CA ILE A 188 -2.86 -2.89 -20.00
C ILE A 188 -2.38 -4.36 -19.90
N SER A 189 -3.22 -5.32 -19.48
CA SER A 189 -2.81 -6.75 -19.46
C SER A 189 -2.65 -7.32 -20.87
N SER A 190 -3.45 -6.85 -21.82
CA SER A 190 -3.34 -7.21 -23.24
C SER A 190 -1.96 -6.90 -23.81
N CYS A 191 -1.32 -5.79 -23.38
CA CYS A 191 0.05 -5.44 -23.79
C CYS A 191 1.08 -6.44 -23.25
N PHE A 192 0.97 -6.84 -21.97
CA PHE A 192 1.88 -7.82 -21.37
C PHE A 192 1.72 -9.21 -21.98
N GLU A 193 0.48 -9.65 -22.20
CA GLU A 193 0.15 -10.91 -22.88
C GLU A 193 0.69 -10.92 -24.33
N ALA A 194 0.53 -9.81 -25.07
CA ALA A 194 1.03 -9.68 -26.43
C ALA A 194 2.57 -9.66 -26.49
N ALA A 195 3.25 -9.00 -25.55
CA ALA A 195 4.72 -9.06 -25.44
C ALA A 195 5.21 -10.50 -25.17
N GLY A 196 4.49 -11.26 -24.35
CA GLY A 196 4.73 -12.69 -24.17
C GLY A 196 4.56 -13.50 -25.46
N ALA A 197 3.44 -13.31 -26.16
CA ALA A 197 3.17 -13.97 -27.44
C ALA A 197 4.15 -13.54 -28.56
N TYR A 198 4.65 -12.31 -28.52
CA TYR A 198 5.65 -11.81 -29.47
C TYR A 198 6.99 -12.56 -29.29
N ALA A 199 7.45 -12.71 -28.04
CA ALA A 199 8.71 -13.37 -27.71
C ALA A 199 8.73 -14.87 -28.09
N TYR A 200 7.58 -15.54 -28.02
CA TYR A 200 7.40 -16.94 -28.44
C TYR A 200 7.00 -17.11 -29.91
N ASP A 201 6.98 -16.03 -30.70
CA ASP A 201 6.48 -15.96 -32.08
C ASP A 201 5.06 -16.54 -32.26
N THR A 202 4.19 -16.42 -31.26
CA THR A 202 2.80 -16.88 -31.28
C THR A 202 1.78 -15.75 -31.47
N LEU A 203 2.22 -14.47 -31.44
CA LEU A 203 1.35 -13.32 -31.69
C LEU A 203 0.87 -13.31 -33.15
N ARG A 204 -0.46 -13.33 -33.35
CA ARG A 204 -1.13 -13.36 -34.65
C ARG A 204 -2.41 -12.51 -34.60
N GLN A 205 -2.87 -12.04 -35.76
CA GLN A 205 -4.22 -11.48 -35.91
C GLN A 205 -5.30 -12.57 -35.74
N PRO A 206 -6.54 -12.19 -35.40
CA PRO A 206 -7.66 -13.12 -35.41
C PRO A 206 -7.99 -13.59 -36.83
N ASP A 207 -8.28 -14.89 -36.97
CA ASP A 207 -8.78 -15.50 -38.20
C ASP A 207 -10.32 -15.48 -38.19
N ASP A 208 -10.87 -14.30 -38.48
CA ASP A 208 -12.30 -13.97 -38.40
C ASP A 208 -12.87 -13.40 -39.72
N GLY A 209 -12.09 -13.49 -40.81
CA GLY A 209 -12.44 -12.94 -42.12
C GLY A 209 -12.18 -11.44 -42.29
N GLY A 210 -11.63 -10.74 -41.30
CA GLY A 210 -11.15 -9.36 -41.43
C GLY A 210 -9.79 -9.23 -42.12
N ASP A 211 -9.19 -8.03 -42.06
CA ASP A 211 -7.81 -7.83 -42.52
C ASP A 211 -6.85 -8.74 -41.73
N THR A 212 -5.92 -9.37 -42.46
CA THR A 212 -4.84 -10.23 -41.94
C THR A 212 -3.47 -9.80 -42.47
N SER A 213 -3.35 -8.63 -43.11
CA SER A 213 -2.10 -8.11 -43.68
C SER A 213 -1.08 -7.63 -42.64
N LYS A 214 -1.55 -7.28 -41.43
CA LYS A 214 -0.72 -6.69 -40.37
C LYS A 214 0.32 -7.63 -39.78
N ASN A 215 1.53 -7.10 -39.61
CA ASN A 215 2.62 -7.84 -38.98
C ASN A 215 2.58 -7.71 -37.43
N LYS A 216 3.44 -8.47 -36.74
CA LYS A 216 3.46 -8.51 -35.26
C LYS A 216 3.92 -7.21 -34.58
N ASP A 217 4.71 -6.38 -35.26
CA ASP A 217 5.11 -5.06 -34.74
C ASP A 217 3.95 -4.07 -34.84
N GLU A 218 3.20 -4.09 -35.95
CA GLU A 218 1.96 -3.30 -36.10
C GLU A 218 0.91 -3.66 -35.03
N ILE A 219 0.76 -4.95 -34.68
CA ILE A 219 -0.13 -5.39 -33.59
C ILE A 219 0.32 -4.79 -32.24
N ILE A 220 1.62 -4.77 -31.95
CA ILE A 220 2.14 -4.20 -30.70
C ILE A 220 1.91 -2.69 -30.67
N GLU A 221 2.18 -1.97 -31.75
CA GLU A 221 1.96 -0.52 -31.82
C GLU A 221 0.48 -0.14 -31.62
N ASP A 222 -0.46 -0.91 -32.20
CA ASP A 222 -1.91 -0.73 -31.99
C ASP A 222 -2.30 -0.91 -30.51
N LEU A 223 -1.75 -1.94 -29.85
CA LEU A 223 -1.97 -2.16 -28.41
C LEU A 223 -1.39 -1.03 -27.55
N GLU A 224 -0.16 -0.60 -27.83
CA GLU A 224 0.52 0.49 -27.11
C GLU A 224 -0.25 1.82 -27.21
N ARG A 225 -0.84 2.10 -28.38
CA ARG A 225 -1.62 3.32 -28.62
C ARG A 225 -3.01 3.30 -27.97
N HIS A 226 -3.67 2.14 -27.90
CA HIS A 226 -5.10 2.08 -27.60
C HIS A 226 -5.48 1.36 -26.29
N ALA A 227 -4.55 0.71 -25.60
CA ALA A 227 -4.83 -0.01 -24.34
C ALA A 227 -5.18 0.88 -23.14
N CYS A 228 -4.75 2.14 -23.16
CA CYS A 228 -4.96 3.12 -22.07
C CYS A 228 -5.56 4.43 -22.64
N PRO A 229 -6.88 4.47 -22.91
CA PRO A 229 -7.50 5.53 -23.72
C PRO A 229 -7.67 6.90 -23.01
N GLY A 230 -7.46 6.99 -21.69
CA GLY A 230 -7.75 8.20 -20.91
C GLY A 230 -7.32 8.07 -19.44
N ALA A 231 -7.86 8.93 -18.57
CA ALA A 231 -7.58 8.91 -17.14
C ALA A 231 -8.26 7.74 -16.41
N GLY A 232 -7.67 7.34 -15.28
CA GLY A 232 -8.19 6.32 -14.36
C GLY A 232 -7.28 5.11 -14.16
N ALA A 233 -7.60 4.30 -13.15
CA ALA A 233 -6.83 3.10 -12.80
C ALA A 233 -7.13 1.92 -13.74
N CYS A 234 -6.25 0.91 -13.77
CA CYS A 234 -6.38 -0.29 -14.61
C CYS A 234 -7.77 -0.95 -14.50
N GLY A 235 -8.48 -1.12 -15.62
CA GLY A 235 -9.92 -1.35 -15.63
C GLY A 235 -10.46 -2.72 -15.17
N GLY A 236 -9.60 -3.72 -14.99
CA GLY A 236 -9.99 -5.02 -14.43
C GLY A 236 -10.12 -4.98 -12.90
N MET A 237 -10.54 -6.08 -12.27
CA MET A 237 -10.51 -6.30 -10.83
C MET A 237 -9.08 -6.59 -10.31
N PHE A 238 -8.12 -5.79 -10.77
CA PHE A 238 -6.77 -5.71 -10.20
C PHE A 238 -6.81 -5.00 -8.84
N THR A 239 -5.66 -4.81 -8.20
CA THR A 239 -5.61 -4.29 -6.83
C THR A 239 -6.29 -2.92 -6.68
N ALA A 240 -6.20 -2.04 -7.68
CA ALA A 240 -6.80 -0.70 -7.57
C ALA A 240 -8.33 -0.76 -7.37
N ASN A 241 -9.04 -1.45 -8.28
CA ASN A 241 -10.48 -1.65 -8.16
C ASN A 241 -10.86 -2.57 -7.00
N THR A 242 -10.01 -3.56 -6.65
CA THR A 242 -10.21 -4.42 -5.47
C THR A 242 -10.19 -3.59 -4.18
N MET A 243 -9.16 -2.77 -3.98
CA MET A 243 -9.00 -1.93 -2.80
C MET A 243 -10.07 -0.85 -2.74
N ALA A 244 -10.40 -0.20 -3.86
CA ALA A 244 -11.48 0.79 -3.89
C ALA A 244 -12.82 0.17 -3.46
N THR A 245 -13.16 -1.00 -4.00
CA THR A 245 -14.39 -1.74 -3.64
C THR A 245 -14.40 -2.17 -2.18
N ALA A 246 -13.27 -2.69 -1.68
CA ALA A 246 -13.12 -3.08 -0.29
C ALA A 246 -13.29 -1.89 0.66
N ILE A 247 -12.69 -0.74 0.36
CA ILE A 247 -12.72 0.46 1.21
C ILE A 247 -14.10 1.13 1.22
N GLU A 248 -14.82 1.12 0.09
CA GLU A 248 -16.24 1.49 0.06
C GLU A 248 -17.09 0.54 0.91
N SER A 249 -16.80 -0.76 0.86
CA SER A 249 -17.50 -1.79 1.64
C SER A 249 -17.10 -1.81 3.13
N MET A 250 -16.02 -1.12 3.49
CA MET A 250 -15.66 -0.76 4.87
C MET A 250 -16.26 0.59 5.31
N GLY A 251 -17.01 1.26 4.44
CA GLY A 251 -17.72 2.50 4.76
C GLY A 251 -16.86 3.77 4.75
N LEU A 252 -15.62 3.74 4.25
CA LEU A 252 -14.69 4.90 4.23
C LEU A 252 -14.76 5.75 2.94
N SER A 253 -15.62 5.37 1.99
CA SER A 253 -15.91 6.10 0.76
C SER A 253 -17.41 6.31 0.59
N LEU A 254 -17.79 7.24 -0.28
CA LEU A 254 -19.20 7.40 -0.66
C LEU A 254 -19.68 6.20 -1.50
N PRO A 255 -20.97 5.82 -1.41
CA PRO A 255 -21.54 4.75 -2.24
C PRO A 255 -21.37 5.05 -3.74
N GLY A 256 -20.82 4.08 -4.47
CA GLY A 256 -20.51 4.16 -5.90
C GLY A 256 -19.13 4.75 -6.23
N SER A 257 -18.33 5.18 -5.25
CA SER A 257 -16.99 5.74 -5.46
C SER A 257 -16.08 4.79 -6.23
N SER A 258 -16.10 3.51 -5.85
CA SER A 258 -15.26 2.43 -6.36
C SER A 258 -15.55 2.03 -7.80
N SER A 259 -16.83 2.04 -8.21
CA SER A 259 -17.24 1.71 -9.58
C SER A 259 -17.24 2.89 -10.55
N THR A 260 -17.39 4.13 -10.07
CA THR A 260 -17.55 5.29 -10.96
C THR A 260 -16.28 5.53 -11.82
N PRO A 261 -16.36 5.51 -13.16
CA PRO A 261 -15.22 5.77 -14.04
C PRO A 261 -14.63 7.17 -13.83
N ALA A 262 -13.31 7.29 -14.02
CA ALA A 262 -12.55 8.50 -13.73
C ALA A 262 -13.05 9.75 -14.48
N GLU A 263 -13.38 9.59 -15.77
CA GLU A 263 -13.85 10.67 -16.64
C GLU A 263 -15.38 10.84 -16.61
N SER A 264 -16.10 10.03 -15.82
CA SER A 264 -17.55 10.16 -15.68
C SER A 264 -17.91 11.47 -14.96
N PRO A 265 -18.89 12.25 -15.45
CA PRO A 265 -19.44 13.39 -14.71
C PRO A 265 -19.96 13.03 -13.31
N ALA A 266 -20.23 11.75 -13.03
CA ALA A 266 -20.56 11.28 -11.69
C ALA A 266 -19.39 11.43 -10.69
N LYS A 267 -18.12 11.26 -11.13
CA LYS A 267 -16.93 11.42 -10.27
C LYS A 267 -16.78 12.87 -9.79
N MET A 268 -17.05 13.84 -10.66
CA MET A 268 -17.09 15.26 -10.29
C MET A 268 -18.24 15.58 -9.34
N ARG A 269 -19.42 14.97 -9.52
CA ARG A 269 -20.55 15.11 -8.57
C ARG A 269 -20.23 14.49 -7.20
N GLU A 270 -19.51 13.38 -7.15
CA GLU A 270 -19.00 12.78 -5.91
C GLU A 270 -18.06 13.74 -5.18
N CYS A 271 -17.13 14.37 -5.90
CA CYS A 271 -16.21 15.38 -5.34
C CYS A 271 -16.92 16.60 -4.74
N VAL A 272 -18.16 16.90 -5.15
CA VAL A 272 -18.99 17.94 -4.51
C VAL A 272 -19.76 17.39 -3.30
N LYS A 273 -20.28 16.16 -3.38
CA LYS A 273 -21.03 15.50 -2.30
C LYS A 273 -20.17 15.12 -1.10
N VAL A 274 -18.89 14.83 -1.30
CA VAL A 274 -17.95 14.51 -0.20
C VAL A 274 -17.88 15.62 0.85
N ALA A 275 -18.11 16.86 0.42
CA ALA A 275 -18.08 18.01 1.30
C ALA A 275 -19.26 17.98 2.29
N ASP A 276 -20.43 17.44 1.95
CA ASP A 276 -21.50 17.21 2.94
C ASP A 276 -21.09 16.11 3.94
N ALA A 277 -20.56 15.00 3.43
CA ALA A 277 -20.20 13.84 4.25
C ALA A 277 -19.06 14.12 5.23
N ILE A 278 -18.05 14.92 4.86
CA ILE A 278 -16.96 15.25 5.79
C ILE A 278 -17.43 16.14 6.94
N HIS A 279 -18.40 17.04 6.72
CA HIS A 279 -19.00 17.82 7.80
C HIS A 279 -19.80 16.90 8.74
N VAL A 280 -20.58 15.95 8.21
CA VAL A 280 -21.24 14.91 9.02
C VAL A 280 -20.22 14.09 9.84
N CYS A 281 -19.06 13.77 9.27
CA CYS A 281 -18.00 13.06 9.99
C CYS A 281 -17.38 13.92 11.11
N ILE A 282 -17.20 15.22 10.91
CA ILE A 282 -16.69 16.15 11.94
C ILE A 282 -17.73 16.32 13.06
N GLU A 283 -18.99 16.58 12.70
CA GLU A 283 -20.10 16.79 13.64
C GLU A 283 -20.40 15.56 14.51
N LYS A 284 -20.27 14.35 13.95
CA LYS A 284 -20.54 13.08 14.65
C LYS A 284 -19.27 12.36 15.14
N ASP A 285 -18.09 12.97 14.99
CA ASP A 285 -16.79 12.35 15.31
C ASP A 285 -16.60 10.96 14.66
N ILE A 286 -17.02 10.81 13.39
CA ILE A 286 -16.83 9.56 12.64
C ILE A 286 -15.38 9.51 12.16
N THR A 287 -14.57 8.70 12.83
CA THR A 287 -13.13 8.58 12.57
C THR A 287 -12.78 7.21 11.98
N PRO A 288 -11.66 7.09 11.23
CA PRO A 288 -11.26 5.86 10.54
C PRO A 288 -11.27 4.59 11.41
N ARG A 289 -10.77 4.65 12.66
CA ARG A 289 -10.78 3.47 13.57
C ARG A 289 -12.18 3.10 14.08
N LYS A 290 -13.19 3.97 13.98
CA LYS A 290 -14.60 3.62 14.25
C LYS A 290 -15.26 2.89 13.08
N LEU A 291 -14.68 2.99 11.89
CA LEU A 291 -15.16 2.32 10.67
C LEU A 291 -14.38 1.02 10.41
N LEU A 292 -13.04 1.09 10.47
CA LEU A 292 -12.12 -0.04 10.39
C LEU A 292 -12.27 -0.95 11.61
N THR A 293 -13.13 -1.95 11.49
CA THR A 293 -13.51 -2.92 12.52
C THR A 293 -13.43 -4.33 11.96
N LYS A 294 -13.43 -5.37 12.81
CA LYS A 294 -13.46 -6.77 12.32
C LYS A 294 -14.60 -6.99 11.32
N ARG A 295 -15.81 -6.48 11.61
CA ARG A 295 -17.00 -6.54 10.75
C ARG A 295 -16.78 -5.87 9.39
N SER A 296 -16.15 -4.69 9.36
CA SER A 296 -15.85 -4.01 8.10
C SER A 296 -14.81 -4.77 7.27
N PHE A 297 -13.79 -5.34 7.91
CA PHE A 297 -12.82 -6.19 7.23
C PHE A 297 -13.45 -7.49 6.70
N GLU A 298 -14.41 -8.10 7.41
CA GLU A 298 -15.20 -9.20 6.85
C GLU A 298 -15.97 -8.79 5.59
N ASN A 299 -16.60 -7.60 5.57
CA ASN A 299 -17.22 -7.07 4.36
C ASN A 299 -16.22 -6.89 3.20
N ALA A 300 -15.01 -6.38 3.48
CA ALA A 300 -13.94 -6.28 2.50
C ALA A 300 -13.50 -7.65 1.95
N LEU A 301 -13.40 -8.67 2.81
CA LEU A 301 -13.10 -10.05 2.41
C LEU A 301 -14.21 -10.63 1.52
N VAL A 302 -15.47 -10.54 1.94
CA VAL A 302 -16.64 -11.02 1.19
C VAL A 302 -16.65 -10.44 -0.23
N MET A 303 -16.51 -9.13 -0.35
CA MET A 303 -16.49 -8.45 -1.65
C MET A 303 -15.27 -8.84 -2.50
N THR A 304 -14.11 -9.07 -1.87
CA THR A 304 -12.91 -9.53 -2.57
C THR A 304 -13.11 -10.93 -3.16
N MET A 305 -13.69 -11.87 -2.41
CA MET A 305 -13.96 -13.24 -2.89
C MET A 305 -15.06 -13.26 -3.96
N ALA A 306 -16.18 -12.56 -3.71
CA ALA A 306 -17.32 -12.51 -4.64
C ALA A 306 -16.93 -11.94 -6.02
N LEU A 307 -16.02 -10.96 -6.05
CA LEU A 307 -15.62 -10.26 -7.27
C LEU A 307 -14.33 -10.76 -7.92
N GLY A 308 -13.63 -11.75 -7.35
CA GLY A 308 -12.40 -12.27 -7.95
C GLY A 308 -11.16 -11.38 -7.77
N GLY A 309 -11.09 -10.62 -6.67
CA GLY A 309 -10.12 -9.54 -6.43
C GLY A 309 -8.64 -9.95 -6.31
N SER A 310 -7.76 -8.95 -6.35
CA SER A 310 -6.30 -9.15 -6.31
C SER A 310 -5.80 -9.82 -5.03
N THR A 311 -4.85 -10.75 -5.15
CA THR A 311 -4.12 -11.35 -4.00
C THR A 311 -3.36 -10.32 -3.18
N ASN A 312 -2.95 -9.18 -3.77
CA ASN A 312 -2.38 -8.04 -3.05
C ASN A 312 -3.31 -7.52 -1.92
N ALA A 313 -4.63 -7.73 -2.02
CA ALA A 313 -5.59 -7.37 -0.99
C ALA A 313 -5.25 -8.02 0.37
N VAL A 314 -4.66 -9.23 0.38
CA VAL A 314 -4.21 -9.89 1.61
C VAL A 314 -3.19 -9.04 2.37
N LEU A 315 -2.14 -8.59 1.68
CA LEU A 315 -1.10 -7.74 2.26
C LEU A 315 -1.65 -6.39 2.72
N HIS A 316 -2.57 -5.82 1.94
CA HIS A 316 -3.13 -4.50 2.21
C HIS A 316 -4.12 -4.51 3.38
N PHE A 317 -5.00 -5.51 3.46
CA PHE A 317 -5.92 -5.63 4.59
C PHE A 317 -5.18 -5.95 5.89
N LEU A 318 -4.16 -6.81 5.88
CA LEU A 318 -3.32 -7.07 7.06
C LEU A 318 -2.59 -5.81 7.53
N ALA A 319 -1.98 -5.03 6.62
CA ALA A 319 -1.32 -3.77 6.96
C ALA A 319 -2.31 -2.72 7.50
N MET A 320 -3.49 -2.59 6.88
CA MET A 320 -4.54 -1.67 7.33
C MET A 320 -5.12 -2.08 8.68
N ALA A 321 -5.45 -3.36 8.88
CA ALA A 321 -6.01 -3.90 10.12
C ALA A 321 -5.03 -3.67 11.27
N ARG A 322 -3.75 -4.01 11.09
CA ARG A 322 -2.72 -3.76 12.11
C ARG A 322 -2.52 -2.27 12.42
N THR A 323 -2.62 -1.39 11.42
CA THR A 323 -2.54 0.07 11.62
C THR A 323 -3.76 0.64 12.36
N ALA A 324 -4.92 -0.03 12.25
CA ALA A 324 -6.14 0.29 12.97
C ALA A 324 -6.31 -0.50 14.28
N GLU A 325 -5.31 -1.30 14.68
CA GLU A 325 -5.34 -2.18 15.87
C GLU A 325 -6.48 -3.21 15.86
N VAL A 326 -6.86 -3.69 14.66
CA VAL A 326 -7.83 -4.77 14.44
C VAL A 326 -7.11 -6.10 14.23
N ASP A 327 -7.53 -7.13 14.96
CA ASP A 327 -7.06 -8.50 14.75
C ASP A 327 -7.61 -9.09 13.44
N LEU A 328 -6.73 -9.30 12.48
CA LEU A 328 -7.01 -9.94 11.19
C LEU A 328 -5.84 -10.86 10.85
N THR A 329 -6.14 -12.12 10.54
CA THR A 329 -5.15 -13.17 10.28
C THR A 329 -5.33 -13.74 8.88
N LEU A 330 -4.37 -14.53 8.39
CA LEU A 330 -4.54 -15.27 7.13
C LEU A 330 -5.72 -16.26 7.19
N ASP A 331 -6.00 -16.82 8.37
CA ASP A 331 -7.03 -17.84 8.54
C ASP A 331 -8.45 -17.25 8.38
N ASP A 332 -8.62 -15.95 8.61
CA ASP A 332 -9.84 -15.21 8.25
C ASP A 332 -10.09 -15.19 6.73
N PHE A 333 -9.04 -15.05 5.92
CA PHE A 333 -9.18 -15.09 4.45
C PHE A 333 -9.62 -16.46 3.98
N GLN A 334 -9.04 -17.53 4.54
CA GLN A 334 -9.44 -18.89 4.19
C GLN A 334 -10.91 -19.14 4.58
N ARG A 335 -11.27 -18.87 5.84
CA ARG A 335 -12.65 -18.99 6.35
C ARG A 335 -13.69 -18.26 5.51
N VAL A 336 -13.39 -17.05 5.02
CA VAL A 336 -14.30 -16.31 4.14
C VAL A 336 -14.28 -16.86 2.71
N SER A 337 -13.12 -17.29 2.20
CA SER A 337 -13.00 -17.93 0.89
C SER A 337 -13.82 -19.22 0.81
N ASP A 338 -13.77 -20.06 1.84
CA ASP A 338 -14.52 -21.33 1.90
C ASP A 338 -16.04 -21.13 1.88
N LYS A 339 -16.54 -19.97 2.34
CA LYS A 339 -17.97 -19.64 2.45
C LYS A 339 -18.52 -18.86 1.25
N ILE A 340 -17.72 -17.97 0.64
CA ILE A 340 -18.22 -16.98 -0.31
C ILE A 340 -17.96 -17.43 -1.76
N PRO A 341 -19.01 -17.61 -2.58
CA PRO A 341 -18.83 -18.00 -3.97
C PRO A 341 -18.24 -16.87 -4.81
N PHE A 342 -17.36 -17.20 -5.74
CA PHE A 342 -16.87 -16.26 -6.75
C PHE A 342 -17.90 -16.15 -7.88
N ILE A 343 -18.47 -14.95 -8.06
CA ILE A 343 -19.64 -14.70 -8.94
C ILE A 343 -19.40 -13.71 -10.08
N ALA A 344 -18.34 -12.90 -10.07
CA ALA A 344 -18.15 -11.85 -11.08
C ALA A 344 -17.30 -12.29 -12.30
N ASP A 345 -17.87 -12.19 -13.50
CA ASP A 345 -17.18 -12.41 -14.78
C ASP A 345 -16.31 -11.20 -15.17
N LEU A 346 -15.46 -10.75 -14.23
CA LEU A 346 -14.59 -9.58 -14.39
C LEU A 346 -13.14 -9.99 -14.70
N ALA A 347 -12.54 -9.30 -15.67
CA ALA A 347 -11.12 -9.42 -15.99
C ALA A 347 -10.28 -9.15 -14.74
N PRO A 348 -9.22 -9.95 -14.47
CA PRO A 348 -8.60 -10.91 -15.39
C PRO A 348 -9.17 -12.34 -15.33
N SER A 349 -10.06 -12.66 -14.39
CA SER A 349 -10.64 -14.01 -14.27
C SER A 349 -11.76 -14.26 -15.30
N GLY A 350 -12.38 -13.18 -15.75
CA GLY A 350 -13.53 -13.10 -16.65
C GLY A 350 -13.38 -12.06 -17.77
N LYS A 351 -14.49 -11.70 -18.41
CA LYS A 351 -14.53 -10.92 -19.67
C LYS A 351 -14.82 -9.43 -19.54
N HIS A 352 -15.45 -9.02 -18.44
CA HIS A 352 -15.97 -7.66 -18.25
C HIS A 352 -15.03 -6.80 -17.40
N TYR A 353 -15.27 -5.48 -17.38
CA TYR A 353 -14.43 -4.51 -16.67
C TYR A 353 -15.26 -3.74 -15.63
N MET A 354 -14.60 -3.01 -14.72
CA MET A 354 -15.30 -2.20 -13.70
C MET A 354 -16.23 -1.15 -14.33
N ALA A 355 -15.85 -0.61 -15.50
CA ALA A 355 -16.71 0.28 -16.28
C ALA A 355 -18.02 -0.41 -16.74
N ASP A 356 -17.98 -1.69 -17.10
CA ASP A 356 -19.19 -2.44 -17.47
C ASP A 356 -20.08 -2.69 -16.24
N LEU A 357 -19.48 -2.99 -15.09
CA LEU A 357 -20.21 -3.18 -13.84
C LEU A 357 -20.92 -1.89 -13.40
N TYR A 358 -20.30 -0.73 -13.61
CA TYR A 358 -20.91 0.57 -13.32
C TYR A 358 -22.22 0.79 -14.09
N GLU A 359 -22.26 0.48 -15.39
CA GLU A 359 -23.46 0.64 -16.23
C GLU A 359 -24.64 -0.23 -15.77
N VAL A 360 -24.40 -1.40 -15.16
CA VAL A 360 -25.46 -2.27 -14.61
C VAL A 360 -25.78 -2.01 -13.13
N GLY A 361 -25.24 -0.92 -12.54
CA GLY A 361 -25.57 -0.45 -11.19
C GLY A 361 -24.39 -0.38 -10.20
N GLY A 362 -23.19 -0.79 -10.61
CA GLY A 362 -21.96 -0.64 -9.83
C GLY A 362 -21.89 -1.46 -8.54
N ILE A 363 -20.87 -1.15 -7.72
CA ILE A 363 -20.62 -1.83 -6.44
C ILE A 363 -21.79 -1.76 -5.44
N PRO A 364 -22.52 -0.64 -5.28
CA PRO A 364 -23.70 -0.59 -4.41
C PRO A 364 -24.77 -1.62 -4.74
N SER A 365 -24.96 -1.95 -6.02
CA SER A 365 -25.95 -2.96 -6.45
C SER A 365 -25.50 -4.39 -6.12
N VAL A 366 -24.18 -4.65 -6.15
CA VAL A 366 -23.59 -5.92 -5.66
C VAL A 366 -23.67 -6.01 -4.13
N GLN A 367 -23.37 -4.93 -3.41
CA GLN A 367 -23.52 -4.86 -1.96
C GLN A 367 -24.97 -5.14 -1.55
N LYS A 368 -25.94 -4.52 -2.24
CA LYS A 368 -27.39 -4.75 -2.03
C LYS A 368 -27.78 -6.22 -2.21
N LEU A 369 -27.28 -6.89 -3.25
CA LEU A 369 -27.47 -8.34 -3.46
C LEU A 369 -26.92 -9.17 -2.29
N LEU A 370 -25.67 -8.91 -1.88
CA LEU A 370 -25.01 -9.71 -0.85
C LEU A 370 -25.53 -9.43 0.57
N ILE A 371 -26.03 -8.23 0.85
CA ILE A 371 -26.77 -7.91 2.08
C ILE A 371 -28.10 -8.67 2.11
N ALA A 372 -28.86 -8.64 1.01
CA ALA A 372 -30.13 -9.37 0.91
C ALA A 372 -29.96 -10.90 1.05
N ALA A 373 -28.80 -11.43 0.64
CA ALA A 373 -28.41 -12.83 0.80
C ALA A 373 -27.84 -13.18 2.20
N GLY A 374 -27.68 -12.21 3.11
CA GLY A 374 -27.06 -12.43 4.43
C GLY A 374 -25.57 -12.79 4.37
N LEU A 375 -24.89 -12.45 3.27
CA LEU A 375 -23.46 -12.68 3.06
C LEU A 375 -22.61 -11.46 3.41
N LEU A 376 -23.17 -10.25 3.32
CA LEU A 376 -22.52 -8.98 3.64
C LEU A 376 -23.26 -8.27 4.80
N ASP A 377 -22.51 -7.72 5.75
CA ASP A 377 -23.04 -7.03 6.92
C ASP A 377 -23.50 -5.62 6.56
N GLY A 378 -24.81 -5.43 6.46
CA GLY A 378 -25.43 -4.15 6.14
C GLY A 378 -25.47 -3.13 7.28
N ASP A 379 -25.21 -3.54 8.52
CA ASP A 379 -25.41 -2.70 9.71
C ASP A 379 -24.17 -1.91 10.14
N ILE A 380 -23.03 -2.09 9.45
CA ILE A 380 -21.84 -1.29 9.72
C ILE A 380 -22.10 0.21 9.43
N PRO A 381 -21.56 1.15 10.24
CA PRO A 381 -21.63 2.57 9.95
C PRO A 381 -20.73 2.94 8.75
N THR A 382 -21.02 4.07 8.11
CA THR A 382 -20.16 4.64 7.06
C THR A 382 -19.96 6.15 7.24
N VAL A 383 -19.07 6.74 6.42
CA VAL A 383 -18.81 8.18 6.32
C VAL A 383 -20.04 9.05 5.99
N THR A 384 -21.16 8.47 5.55
CA THR A 384 -22.42 9.22 5.38
C THR A 384 -23.19 9.41 6.70
N GLY A 385 -22.73 8.80 7.79
CA GLY A 385 -23.43 8.77 9.07
C GLY A 385 -24.71 7.93 9.06
N LYS A 386 -24.82 6.99 8.09
CA LYS A 386 -25.84 5.95 7.93
C LYS A 386 -25.19 4.56 7.94
N THR A 387 -25.99 3.49 8.01
CA THR A 387 -25.47 2.11 7.81
C THR A 387 -25.21 1.81 6.33
N LEU A 388 -24.44 0.76 6.03
CA LEU A 388 -24.21 0.32 4.64
C LEU A 388 -25.52 -0.02 3.92
N ALA A 389 -26.45 -0.74 4.57
CA ALA A 389 -27.77 -1.07 4.02
C ALA A 389 -28.58 0.18 3.64
N GLN A 390 -28.66 1.18 4.54
CA GLN A 390 -29.33 2.46 4.30
C GLN A 390 -28.71 3.29 3.17
N ASN A 391 -27.44 3.04 2.84
CA ASN A 391 -26.75 3.72 1.75
C ASN A 391 -27.01 3.05 0.39
N VAL A 392 -27.15 1.72 0.35
CA VAL A 392 -27.40 0.99 -0.90
C VAL A 392 -28.89 0.81 -1.22
N GLU A 393 -29.79 1.05 -0.26
CA GLU A 393 -31.24 0.90 -0.41
C GLU A 393 -31.79 1.54 -1.70
N SER A 394 -31.39 2.79 -2.00
CA SER A 394 -31.86 3.54 -3.16
C SER A 394 -31.20 3.18 -4.49
N PHE A 395 -30.18 2.31 -4.50
CA PHE A 395 -29.57 1.83 -5.74
C PHE A 395 -30.44 0.75 -6.40
N PRO A 396 -30.39 0.60 -7.73
CA PRO A 396 -31.12 -0.47 -8.40
C PRO A 396 -30.67 -1.83 -7.89
N SER A 397 -31.56 -2.82 -7.95
CA SER A 397 -31.11 -4.21 -7.95
C SER A 397 -30.45 -4.50 -9.30
N LEU A 398 -29.45 -5.39 -9.32
CA LEU A 398 -28.89 -5.89 -10.58
C LEU A 398 -30.02 -6.49 -11.44
N ALA A 399 -29.99 -6.23 -12.74
CA ALA A 399 -30.94 -6.82 -13.69
C ALA A 399 -30.82 -8.35 -13.71
N GLN A 400 -31.89 -9.05 -14.11
CA GLN A 400 -31.87 -10.52 -14.15
C GLN A 400 -31.10 -11.08 -15.37
N ASP A 401 -30.95 -10.26 -16.42
CA ASP A 401 -30.35 -10.61 -17.71
C ASP A 401 -28.91 -10.11 -17.88
N GLN A 402 -28.37 -9.29 -16.95
CA GLN A 402 -26.96 -8.95 -16.96
C GLN A 402 -26.09 -10.19 -16.67
N VAL A 403 -24.95 -10.27 -17.36
CA VAL A 403 -24.07 -11.46 -17.35
C VAL A 403 -22.81 -11.27 -16.49
N ILE A 404 -22.62 -10.10 -15.90
CA ILE A 404 -21.37 -9.69 -15.20
C ILE A 404 -21.32 -10.30 -13.80
N ILE A 405 -22.42 -10.26 -13.05
CA ILE A 405 -22.54 -10.81 -11.71
C ILE A 405 -23.49 -12.00 -11.78
N ARG A 406 -22.95 -13.22 -11.59
CA ARG A 406 -23.73 -14.44 -11.66
C ARG A 406 -24.66 -14.61 -10.44
N PRO A 407 -25.79 -15.31 -10.61
CA PRO A 407 -26.60 -15.81 -9.50
C PRO A 407 -25.79 -16.64 -8.50
N LEU A 408 -26.16 -16.57 -7.21
CA LEU A 408 -25.46 -17.26 -6.12
C LEU A 408 -25.57 -18.79 -6.19
N ASP A 409 -26.59 -19.31 -6.87
CA ASP A 409 -26.82 -20.73 -7.14
C ASP A 409 -26.13 -21.24 -8.41
N ASN A 410 -25.62 -20.35 -9.27
CA ASN A 410 -24.82 -20.66 -10.45
C ASN A 410 -23.53 -19.81 -10.49
N PRO A 411 -22.66 -19.90 -9.47
CA PRO A 411 -21.45 -19.09 -9.39
C PRO A 411 -20.39 -19.55 -10.42
N ILE A 412 -19.32 -18.77 -10.57
CA ILE A 412 -18.15 -19.19 -11.37
C ILE A 412 -17.35 -20.27 -10.62
N LYS A 413 -17.24 -20.12 -9.30
CA LYS A 413 -16.69 -21.14 -8.38
C LYS A 413 -17.51 -21.10 -7.08
N PRO A 414 -17.88 -22.24 -6.47
CA PRO A 414 -18.68 -22.28 -5.24
C PRO A 414 -17.96 -21.69 -4.01
N THR A 415 -16.64 -21.57 -4.07
CA THR A 415 -15.78 -20.90 -3.07
C THR A 415 -14.99 -19.78 -3.71
N GLY A 416 -14.32 -18.97 -2.87
CA GLY A 416 -13.44 -17.90 -3.28
C GLY A 416 -12.20 -18.40 -4.04
N HIS A 417 -11.64 -17.53 -4.85
CA HIS A 417 -10.45 -17.80 -5.65
C HIS A 417 -9.14 -17.63 -4.88
N ILE A 418 -9.10 -16.88 -3.77
CA ILE A 418 -7.91 -16.78 -2.92
C ILE A 418 -7.84 -18.02 -2.03
N GLN A 419 -6.69 -18.67 -1.97
CA GLN A 419 -6.42 -19.81 -1.10
C GLN A 419 -5.14 -19.54 -0.30
N ILE A 420 -5.14 -19.90 0.98
CA ILE A 420 -4.03 -19.73 1.91
C ILE A 420 -3.34 -21.08 2.07
N LEU A 421 -2.20 -21.24 1.43
CA LEU A 421 -1.45 -22.50 1.46
C LEU A 421 -0.46 -22.52 2.63
N ARG A 422 -0.31 -23.67 3.30
CA ARG A 422 0.68 -23.90 4.37
C ARG A 422 1.46 -25.19 4.13
N GLY A 423 2.59 -25.37 4.80
CA GLY A 423 3.36 -26.62 4.72
C GLY A 423 4.85 -26.38 4.94
N ASN A 424 5.68 -27.40 4.74
CA ASN A 424 7.12 -27.30 5.00
C ASN A 424 7.85 -26.26 4.13
N LEU A 425 7.28 -25.87 2.97
CA LEU A 425 7.82 -24.83 2.11
C LEU A 425 7.34 -23.41 2.48
N ALA A 426 6.20 -23.28 3.16
CA ALA A 426 5.60 -22.01 3.58
C ALA A 426 4.91 -22.12 4.96
N PRO A 427 5.67 -22.29 6.07
CA PRO A 427 5.08 -22.48 7.40
C PRO A 427 4.37 -21.22 7.92
N GLY A 428 4.81 -20.02 7.53
CA GLY A 428 4.09 -18.76 7.81
C GLY A 428 2.85 -18.55 6.95
N GLY A 429 2.66 -19.39 5.93
CA GLY A 429 1.64 -19.30 4.90
C GLY A 429 2.16 -18.73 3.58
N ALA A 430 1.38 -18.95 2.53
CA ALA A 430 1.53 -18.37 1.20
C ALA A 430 0.13 -18.09 0.61
N VAL A 431 0.06 -17.22 -0.40
CA VAL A 431 -1.22 -16.81 -1.02
C VAL A 431 -1.26 -17.27 -2.48
N ALA A 432 -2.26 -18.06 -2.82
CA ALA A 432 -2.52 -18.54 -4.17
C ALA A 432 -3.82 -17.96 -4.74
N LYS A 433 -3.86 -17.78 -6.07
CA LYS A 433 -5.09 -17.49 -6.82
C LYS A 433 -5.48 -18.75 -7.59
N ILE A 434 -6.50 -19.46 -7.12
CA ILE A 434 -6.93 -20.77 -7.62
C ILE A 434 -8.38 -20.67 -8.12
N THR A 435 -8.54 -20.54 -9.44
CA THR A 435 -9.84 -20.37 -10.09
C THR A 435 -10.60 -21.67 -10.33
N GLY A 436 -9.91 -22.82 -10.25
CA GLY A 436 -10.42 -24.16 -10.54
C GLY A 436 -10.27 -24.62 -11.99
N LYS A 437 -9.97 -23.70 -12.92
CA LYS A 437 -9.70 -24.00 -14.35
C LYS A 437 -8.35 -24.70 -14.55
N GLU A 438 -7.42 -24.46 -13.63
CA GLU A 438 -6.08 -25.03 -13.56
C GLU A 438 -6.04 -26.43 -12.94
N GLY A 439 -7.15 -26.90 -12.35
CA GLY A 439 -7.21 -28.08 -11.50
C GLY A 439 -7.04 -27.73 -10.01
N LEU A 440 -7.00 -28.75 -9.16
CA LEU A 440 -6.86 -28.59 -7.70
C LEU A 440 -5.50 -29.03 -7.14
N LYS A 441 -4.69 -29.73 -7.93
CA LYS A 441 -3.37 -30.22 -7.51
C LYS A 441 -2.34 -30.12 -8.62
N PHE A 442 -1.12 -29.72 -8.27
CA PHE A 442 0.03 -29.69 -9.18
C PHE A 442 1.26 -30.28 -8.50
N THR A 443 1.94 -31.20 -9.18
CA THR A 443 3.23 -31.75 -8.74
C THR A 443 4.22 -31.66 -9.89
N GLY A 444 5.42 -31.13 -9.62
CA GLY A 444 6.47 -30.95 -10.61
C GLY A 444 7.85 -30.78 -9.97
N ARG A 445 8.90 -30.79 -10.80
CA ARG A 445 10.28 -30.54 -10.35
C ARG A 445 10.54 -29.05 -10.21
N ALA A 446 11.22 -28.68 -9.13
CA ALA A 446 11.67 -27.32 -8.90
C ALA A 446 12.70 -26.90 -9.94
N ARG A 447 12.56 -25.67 -10.43
CA ARG A 447 13.61 -24.95 -11.17
C ARG A 447 13.73 -23.56 -10.58
N VAL A 448 14.90 -23.25 -10.03
CA VAL A 448 15.07 -22.17 -9.06
C VAL A 448 15.86 -21.00 -9.65
N PHE A 449 15.29 -19.82 -9.51
CA PHE A 449 15.83 -18.54 -9.91
C PHE A 449 15.99 -17.65 -8.67
N ASN A 450 17.10 -16.93 -8.56
CA ASN A 450 17.39 -16.03 -7.45
C ASN A 450 16.99 -14.57 -7.74
N LYS A 451 16.55 -14.28 -8.98
CA LYS A 451 15.95 -13.00 -9.40
C LYS A 451 14.96 -13.15 -10.57
N GLU A 452 13.98 -12.25 -10.65
CA GLU A 452 12.94 -12.27 -11.69
C GLU A 452 13.53 -12.22 -13.11
N HIS A 453 14.60 -11.44 -13.31
CA HIS A 453 15.23 -11.31 -14.64
C HIS A 453 15.83 -12.64 -15.14
N GLU A 454 16.28 -13.52 -14.25
CA GLU A 454 16.82 -14.84 -14.62
C GLU A 454 15.72 -15.75 -15.21
N LEU A 455 14.52 -15.72 -14.62
CA LEU A 455 13.34 -16.42 -15.14
C LEU A 455 12.84 -15.79 -16.46
N ASN A 456 12.78 -14.46 -16.52
CA ASN A 456 12.38 -13.74 -17.74
C ASN A 456 13.33 -14.04 -18.91
N ASP A 457 14.64 -14.15 -18.65
CA ASP A 457 15.65 -14.55 -19.63
C ASP A 457 15.48 -16.00 -20.08
N ALA A 458 15.22 -16.93 -19.15
CA ALA A 458 14.99 -18.34 -19.48
C ALA A 458 13.73 -18.52 -20.34
N LEU A 459 12.65 -17.78 -20.06
CA LEU A 459 11.43 -17.74 -20.87
C LEU A 459 11.70 -17.14 -22.26
N ALA A 460 12.35 -15.97 -22.33
CA ALA A 460 12.66 -15.32 -23.61
C ALA A 460 13.57 -16.16 -24.52
N LYS A 461 14.44 -17.01 -23.94
CA LYS A 461 15.31 -17.94 -24.67
C LYS A 461 14.64 -19.30 -24.94
N SER A 462 13.33 -19.45 -24.68
CA SER A 462 12.58 -20.70 -24.80
C SER A 462 13.22 -21.90 -24.07
N GLN A 463 13.87 -21.65 -22.93
CA GLN A 463 14.59 -22.66 -22.15
C GLN A 463 13.72 -23.42 -21.14
N ILE A 464 12.40 -23.17 -21.10
CA ILE A 464 11.44 -23.88 -20.25
C ILE A 464 10.82 -25.03 -21.07
N PRO A 465 11.07 -26.31 -20.72
CA PRO A 465 10.48 -27.49 -21.36
C PRO A 465 8.95 -27.49 -21.38
N ARG A 466 8.38 -28.27 -22.31
CA ARG A 466 6.93 -28.43 -22.51
C ARG A 466 6.40 -29.81 -22.09
N ASP A 467 7.31 -30.75 -21.93
CA ASP A 467 7.11 -32.19 -21.80
C ASP A 467 7.26 -32.70 -20.36
N GLU A 468 7.66 -31.84 -19.43
CA GLU A 468 7.80 -32.15 -18.00
C GLU A 468 7.12 -31.10 -17.12
N ASN A 469 6.50 -31.53 -16.01
CA ASN A 469 5.86 -30.63 -15.06
C ASN A 469 6.92 -29.91 -14.21
N LEU A 470 6.93 -28.58 -14.29
CA LEU A 470 7.91 -27.75 -13.59
C LEU A 470 7.26 -26.77 -12.62
N VAL A 471 7.92 -26.58 -11.48
CA VAL A 471 7.61 -25.55 -10.49
C VAL A 471 8.73 -24.52 -10.56
N LEU A 472 8.48 -23.41 -11.26
CA LEU A 472 9.46 -22.33 -11.39
C LEU A 472 9.40 -21.47 -10.13
N ILE A 473 10.52 -21.38 -9.42
CA ILE A 473 10.61 -20.65 -8.15
C ILE A 473 11.47 -19.42 -8.35
N VAL A 474 10.92 -18.24 -8.09
CA VAL A 474 11.70 -16.99 -8.00
C VAL A 474 11.82 -16.61 -6.53
N ARG A 475 13.00 -16.73 -5.96
CA ARG A 475 13.26 -16.42 -4.55
C ARG A 475 14.15 -15.19 -4.38
N TYR A 476 14.23 -14.68 -3.15
CA TYR A 476 14.88 -13.39 -2.84
C TYR A 476 14.20 -12.21 -3.53
N GLU A 477 12.90 -12.29 -3.77
CA GLU A 477 12.06 -11.17 -4.21
C GLU A 477 11.04 -10.76 -3.14
N GLY A 478 11.23 -11.21 -1.89
CA GLY A 478 10.47 -10.76 -0.72
C GLY A 478 10.72 -9.31 -0.31
N PRO A 479 10.08 -8.84 0.79
CA PRO A 479 10.23 -7.47 1.30
C PRO A 479 11.67 -7.02 1.54
N LYS A 480 12.53 -7.91 2.04
CA LYS A 480 13.95 -7.67 2.30
C LYS A 480 14.85 -8.20 1.18
N GLY A 481 14.47 -9.31 0.55
CA GLY A 481 15.22 -9.93 -0.55
C GLY A 481 15.23 -9.10 -1.83
N GLY A 482 14.07 -8.54 -2.20
CA GLY A 482 13.91 -7.66 -3.36
C GLY A 482 14.95 -6.53 -3.33
N PRO A 483 14.96 -5.63 -2.33
CA PRO A 483 13.87 -5.37 -1.38
C PRO A 483 12.63 -4.80 -2.07
N GLY A 484 11.58 -4.55 -1.28
CA GLY A 484 10.37 -3.87 -1.76
C GLY A 484 9.30 -4.79 -2.33
N MET A 485 9.52 -6.11 -2.29
CA MET A 485 8.57 -7.14 -2.72
C MET A 485 7.99 -6.88 -4.13
N PRO A 486 8.82 -6.83 -5.18
CA PRO A 486 8.36 -6.51 -6.54
C PRO A 486 7.23 -7.45 -7.02
N GLU A 487 6.33 -6.89 -7.83
CA GLU A 487 5.25 -7.64 -8.46
C GLU A 487 5.71 -8.19 -9.82
N GLN A 488 5.68 -9.50 -9.95
CA GLN A 488 6.09 -10.24 -11.13
C GLN A 488 4.84 -10.47 -12.01
N LEU A 489 4.86 -9.90 -13.22
CA LEU A 489 3.84 -10.12 -14.25
C LEU A 489 4.45 -10.57 -15.58
N LYS A 490 5.67 -10.12 -15.91
CA LYS A 490 6.31 -10.42 -17.20
C LYS A 490 6.46 -11.93 -17.41
N ALA A 491 6.93 -12.65 -16.40
CA ALA A 491 7.06 -14.10 -16.45
C ALA A 491 5.70 -14.81 -16.65
N SER A 492 4.67 -14.41 -15.92
CA SER A 492 3.36 -15.06 -15.98
C SER A 492 2.58 -14.72 -17.26
N ALA A 493 2.74 -13.51 -17.80
CA ALA A 493 2.23 -13.14 -19.12
C ALA A 493 3.00 -13.83 -20.26
N ALA A 494 4.31 -14.06 -20.11
CA ALA A 494 5.09 -14.85 -21.06
C ALA A 494 4.66 -16.33 -21.07
N LEU A 495 4.39 -16.95 -19.91
CA LEU A 495 3.83 -18.30 -19.84
C LEU A 495 2.46 -18.40 -20.54
N MET A 496 1.58 -17.40 -20.35
CA MET A 496 0.29 -17.30 -21.05
C MET A 496 0.46 -17.23 -22.57
N GLY A 497 1.31 -16.31 -23.07
CA GLY A 497 1.60 -16.16 -24.50
C GLY A 497 2.27 -17.40 -25.13
N ALA A 498 3.11 -18.09 -24.35
CA ALA A 498 3.73 -19.36 -24.71
C ALA A 498 2.77 -20.56 -24.69
N LYS A 499 1.58 -20.42 -24.09
CA LYS A 499 0.64 -21.51 -23.80
C LYS A 499 1.30 -22.66 -23.03
N LEU A 500 2.06 -22.32 -21.97
CA LEU A 500 2.72 -23.28 -21.10
C LEU A 500 1.80 -23.65 -19.93
N THR A 501 1.18 -24.82 -19.99
CA THR A 501 0.24 -25.34 -18.97
C THR A 501 0.88 -26.35 -18.01
N ASN A 502 2.07 -26.85 -18.34
CA ASN A 502 2.88 -27.78 -17.55
C ASN A 502 3.71 -27.08 -16.45
N VAL A 503 3.31 -25.88 -16.02
CA VAL A 503 4.12 -24.98 -15.19
C VAL A 503 3.32 -24.37 -14.04
N ALA A 504 3.91 -24.39 -12.84
CA ALA A 504 3.49 -23.57 -11.70
C ALA A 504 4.55 -22.49 -11.38
N LEU A 505 4.12 -21.39 -10.74
CA LEU A 505 4.96 -20.27 -10.33
C LEU A 505 4.92 -20.08 -8.81
N LEU A 506 6.08 -20.04 -8.16
CA LEU A 506 6.25 -19.82 -6.72
C LEU A 506 7.20 -18.65 -6.43
N THR A 507 6.86 -17.78 -5.48
CA THR A 507 7.77 -16.71 -5.04
C THR A 507 7.55 -16.25 -3.59
N ASP A 508 8.62 -15.77 -2.96
CA ASP A 508 8.56 -14.96 -1.74
C ASP A 508 8.19 -13.48 -2.00
N GLY A 509 8.22 -13.06 -3.27
CA GLY A 509 7.66 -11.80 -3.76
C GLY A 509 6.16 -11.86 -4.03
N ARG A 510 5.68 -11.12 -5.04
CA ARG A 510 4.25 -11.06 -5.42
C ARG A 510 4.09 -11.43 -6.89
N TYR A 511 3.03 -12.16 -7.22
CA TYR A 511 2.58 -12.32 -8.60
C TYR A 511 1.34 -11.47 -8.85
N SER A 512 1.26 -10.88 -10.05
CA SER A 512 0.08 -10.10 -10.42
C SER A 512 -1.11 -11.01 -10.73
N GLY A 513 -2.31 -10.61 -10.30
CA GLY A 513 -3.54 -11.42 -10.41
C GLY A 513 -4.04 -11.69 -11.85
N ALA A 514 -3.34 -11.15 -12.86
CA ALA A 514 -3.67 -11.18 -14.28
C ALA A 514 -3.51 -12.54 -14.99
N SER A 515 -3.08 -13.57 -14.28
CA SER A 515 -2.55 -14.79 -14.89
C SER A 515 -3.37 -16.04 -14.54
N HIS A 516 -3.19 -17.10 -15.33
CA HIS A 516 -3.85 -18.40 -15.17
C HIS A 516 -2.83 -19.48 -14.82
N GLY A 517 -3.25 -20.48 -14.03
CA GLY A 517 -2.38 -21.57 -13.55
C GLY A 517 -2.10 -21.49 -12.05
N PHE A 518 -1.33 -22.45 -11.53
CA PHE A 518 -0.94 -22.48 -10.13
C PHE A 518 0.12 -21.40 -9.86
N ILE A 519 -0.32 -20.29 -9.28
CA ILE A 519 0.50 -19.12 -9.02
C ILE A 519 0.42 -18.80 -7.52
N VAL A 520 1.55 -18.96 -6.84
CA VAL A 520 1.69 -18.85 -5.38
C VAL A 520 2.72 -17.75 -5.08
N GLY A 521 2.26 -16.68 -4.43
CA GLY A 521 3.11 -15.60 -3.94
C GLY A 521 3.13 -15.55 -2.42
N HIS A 522 3.86 -14.57 -1.89
CA HIS A 522 3.88 -14.24 -0.46
C HIS A 522 4.34 -15.42 0.42
N ILE A 523 5.24 -16.27 -0.06
CA ILE A 523 5.78 -17.39 0.74
C ILE A 523 6.54 -16.84 1.96
N VAL A 524 6.06 -17.16 3.16
CA VAL A 524 6.69 -16.77 4.43
C VAL A 524 7.17 -18.00 5.21
N PRO A 525 8.36 -17.99 5.85
CA PRO A 525 9.42 -16.97 5.79
C PRO A 525 10.03 -16.73 4.40
N GLU A 526 10.42 -15.48 4.11
CA GLU A 526 11.05 -15.12 2.82
C GLU A 526 12.48 -15.69 2.72
N ALA A 527 13.02 -15.83 1.51
CA ALA A 527 14.33 -16.45 1.32
C ALA A 527 15.48 -15.65 1.97
N ALA A 528 15.38 -14.32 1.97
CA ALA A 528 16.41 -13.44 2.49
C ALA A 528 16.62 -13.51 4.02
N VAL A 529 15.70 -14.14 4.76
CA VAL A 529 15.83 -14.40 6.21
C VAL A 529 15.99 -15.89 6.53
N GLY A 530 16.27 -16.72 5.53
CA GLY A 530 16.54 -18.15 5.73
C GLY A 530 15.29 -19.04 5.74
N GLY A 531 14.18 -18.57 5.16
CA GLY A 531 12.97 -19.37 5.03
C GLY A 531 13.16 -20.63 4.17
N PRO A 532 12.26 -21.63 4.26
CA PRO A 532 12.42 -22.90 3.56
C PRO A 532 12.62 -22.77 2.03
N ILE A 533 11.99 -21.77 1.41
CA ILE A 533 12.18 -21.40 -0.01
C ILE A 533 13.65 -21.05 -0.37
N ALA A 534 14.46 -20.58 0.59
CA ALA A 534 15.90 -20.38 0.41
C ALA A 534 16.70 -21.68 0.25
N LEU A 535 16.13 -22.81 0.67
CA LEU A 535 16.78 -24.12 0.74
C LEU A 535 16.45 -25.02 -0.45
N VAL A 536 15.46 -24.65 -1.28
CA VAL A 536 15.10 -25.42 -2.48
C VAL A 536 16.24 -25.42 -3.50
N GLN A 537 16.42 -26.54 -4.17
CA GLN A 537 17.41 -26.78 -5.23
C GLN A 537 16.71 -27.29 -6.50
N ASP A 538 17.37 -27.16 -7.65
CA ASP A 538 16.85 -27.70 -8.91
C ASP A 538 16.63 -29.21 -8.80
N GLY A 539 15.47 -29.66 -9.28
CA GLY A 539 15.09 -31.07 -9.31
C GLY A 539 14.34 -31.59 -8.07
N ASP A 540 14.32 -30.86 -6.95
CA ASP A 540 13.47 -31.16 -5.79
C ASP A 540 11.99 -31.27 -6.25
N VAL A 541 11.21 -32.22 -5.73
CA VAL A 541 9.80 -32.35 -6.12
C VAL A 541 8.93 -31.47 -5.23
N ILE A 542 8.06 -30.66 -5.82
CA ILE A 542 7.13 -29.78 -5.11
C ILE A 542 5.69 -30.16 -5.47
N THR A 543 4.82 -30.15 -4.45
CA THR A 543 3.38 -30.36 -4.58
C THR A 543 2.63 -29.16 -4.03
N ILE A 544 1.71 -28.64 -4.84
CA ILE A 544 0.72 -27.61 -4.53
C ILE A 544 -0.63 -28.31 -4.50
N ASP A 545 -1.34 -28.25 -3.38
CA ASP A 545 -2.62 -28.93 -3.19
C ASP A 545 -3.67 -27.94 -2.65
N ALA A 546 -4.67 -27.65 -3.48
CA ALA A 546 -5.76 -26.73 -3.18
C ALA A 546 -6.93 -27.39 -2.44
N GLU A 547 -6.94 -28.73 -2.33
CA GLU A 547 -7.97 -29.47 -1.58
C GLU A 547 -7.59 -29.52 -0.09
N THR A 548 -6.30 -29.71 0.20
CA THR A 548 -5.74 -29.71 1.56
C THR A 548 -5.12 -28.38 1.99
N ASN A 549 -5.10 -27.38 1.09
CA ASN A 549 -4.41 -26.09 1.28
C ASN A 549 -2.92 -26.24 1.63
N GLU A 550 -2.25 -27.15 0.94
CA GLU A 550 -0.91 -27.59 1.26
C GLU A 550 0.15 -27.19 0.20
N LEU A 551 1.32 -26.76 0.67
CA LEU A 551 2.49 -26.46 -0.13
C LEU A 551 3.71 -27.21 0.42
N LYS A 552 4.06 -28.31 -0.26
CA LYS A 552 5.08 -29.28 0.15
C LYS A 552 6.27 -29.31 -0.80
N MET A 553 7.47 -29.44 -0.26
CA MET A 553 8.64 -29.98 -0.95
C MET A 553 8.96 -31.38 -0.41
N ASP A 554 9.22 -32.33 -1.31
CA ASP A 554 9.59 -33.71 -1.00
C ASP A 554 11.11 -33.81 -0.78
N VAL A 555 11.55 -33.28 0.36
CA VAL A 555 12.94 -33.28 0.83
C VAL A 555 12.91 -33.64 2.31
N SER A 556 13.78 -34.57 2.73
CA SER A 556 13.81 -35.04 4.13
C SER A 556 14.21 -33.94 5.11
N LYS A 557 13.76 -34.04 6.36
CA LYS A 557 14.06 -33.03 7.40
C LYS A 557 15.57 -32.89 7.62
N GLU A 558 16.31 -34.00 7.59
CA GLU A 558 17.75 -34.05 7.78
C GLU A 558 18.49 -33.30 6.66
N GLU A 559 18.05 -33.45 5.41
CA GLU A 559 18.63 -32.73 4.27
C GLU A 559 18.28 -31.24 4.33
N LEU A 560 17.06 -30.87 4.72
CA LEU A 560 16.67 -29.47 4.93
C LEU A 560 17.48 -28.81 6.05
N GLU A 561 17.68 -29.50 7.17
CA GLU A 561 18.57 -29.04 8.25
C GLU A 561 20.02 -28.89 7.78
N ARG A 562 20.53 -29.83 6.97
CA ARG A 562 21.88 -29.75 6.40
C ARG A 562 22.01 -28.53 5.48
N ARG A 563 21.02 -28.30 4.60
CA ARG A 563 20.94 -27.12 3.72
C ARG A 563 20.85 -25.82 4.52
N SER A 564 20.05 -25.80 5.58
CA SER A 564 19.91 -24.64 6.49
C SER A 564 21.23 -24.29 7.18
N LYS A 565 21.96 -25.29 7.72
CA LYS A 565 23.26 -25.11 8.40
C LYS A 565 24.37 -24.55 7.50
N ILE A 566 24.28 -24.73 6.17
CA ILE A 566 25.24 -24.16 5.21
C ILE A 566 24.74 -22.89 4.51
N TRP A 567 23.46 -22.55 4.64
CA TRP A 567 22.90 -21.33 4.07
C TRP A 567 23.48 -20.10 4.78
N GLN A 568 23.77 -19.06 4.00
CA GLN A 568 24.23 -17.78 4.51
C GLN A 568 23.32 -16.67 3.99
N PRO A 569 22.93 -15.68 4.83
CA PRO A 569 22.12 -14.57 4.38
C PRO A 569 22.83 -13.79 3.27
N PRO A 570 22.15 -13.51 2.15
CA PRO A 570 22.76 -12.75 1.06
C PRO A 570 23.13 -11.34 1.53
N LYS A 571 24.26 -10.82 1.06
CA LYS A 571 24.67 -9.45 1.35
C LYS A 571 23.60 -8.47 0.84
N PRO A 572 23.15 -7.49 1.64
CA PRO A 572 22.16 -6.51 1.20
C PRO A 572 22.64 -5.74 -0.04
N GLN A 573 21.95 -5.93 -1.16
CA GLN A 573 22.29 -5.30 -2.44
C GLN A 573 22.08 -3.78 -2.43
N VAL A 574 21.23 -3.27 -1.53
CA VAL A 574 20.95 -1.83 -1.38
C VAL A 574 21.21 -1.40 0.05
N THR A 575 22.12 -0.46 0.25
CA THR A 575 22.64 -0.05 1.57
C THR A 575 22.36 1.41 1.94
N ARG A 576 21.73 2.18 1.03
CA ARG A 576 21.32 3.59 1.19
C ARG A 576 19.98 3.84 0.49
N GLY A 577 19.40 5.03 0.72
CA GLY A 577 18.11 5.42 0.13
C GLY A 577 16.90 4.72 0.77
N VAL A 578 15.73 4.92 0.18
CA VAL A 578 14.45 4.46 0.76
C VAL A 578 14.30 2.94 0.80
N MET A 579 14.84 2.19 -0.17
CA MET A 579 14.87 0.71 -0.11
C MET A 579 15.66 0.19 1.11
N ALA A 580 16.77 0.85 1.46
CA ALA A 580 17.57 0.46 2.63
C ALA A 580 16.93 0.87 3.96
N LYS A 581 16.05 1.88 3.97
CA LYS A 581 15.14 2.12 5.11
C LYS A 581 14.12 0.98 5.20
N TYR A 582 13.43 0.70 4.09
CA TYR A 582 12.38 -0.31 4.00
C TYR A 582 12.87 -1.67 4.50
N ALA A 583 13.93 -2.23 3.90
CA ALA A 583 14.46 -3.56 4.23
C ALA A 583 14.93 -3.74 5.69
N ARG A 584 15.13 -2.65 6.44
CA ARG A 584 15.52 -2.69 7.86
C ARG A 584 14.33 -2.61 8.82
N LEU A 585 13.19 -2.08 8.37
CA LEU A 585 12.03 -1.89 9.23
C LEU A 585 11.22 -3.20 9.37
N PRO A 586 10.58 -3.41 10.53
CA PRO A 586 9.57 -4.45 10.69
C PRO A 586 8.37 -4.17 9.75
N HIS A 587 8.05 -5.10 8.85
CA HIS A 587 6.94 -4.95 7.90
C HIS A 587 5.63 -5.44 8.54
N LEU A 588 4.63 -4.55 8.61
CA LEU A 588 3.39 -4.75 9.38
C LEU A 588 2.63 -6.03 8.98
N GLU A 589 2.48 -6.28 7.67
CA GLU A 589 1.75 -7.42 7.14
C GLU A 589 2.53 -8.75 7.21
N VAL A 590 3.86 -8.72 7.10
CA VAL A 590 4.68 -9.94 7.05
C VAL A 590 5.03 -10.42 8.46
N HIS A 591 5.06 -9.53 9.45
CA HIS A 591 5.31 -9.93 10.84
C HIS A 591 4.24 -10.85 11.42
N VAL A 592 2.98 -10.74 10.99
CA VAL A 592 1.90 -11.65 11.44
C VAL A 592 2.25 -13.10 11.06
N SER A 593 2.73 -13.31 9.83
CA SER A 593 3.21 -14.61 9.36
C SER A 593 4.57 -15.01 9.93
N TYR A 594 5.48 -14.06 10.24
CA TYR A 594 6.75 -14.38 10.91
C TYR A 594 6.56 -14.83 12.36
N GLU A 595 5.72 -14.16 13.16
CA GLU A 595 5.45 -14.57 14.55
C GLU A 595 4.75 -15.94 14.62
N ALA A 596 3.84 -16.21 13.68
CA ALA A 596 3.23 -17.53 13.53
C ALA A 596 4.23 -18.62 13.09
N ALA A 597 5.07 -18.34 12.10
CA ALA A 597 6.11 -19.27 11.64
C ALA A 597 7.16 -19.56 12.72
N GLN A 598 7.54 -18.55 13.51
CA GLN A 598 8.51 -18.70 14.58
C GLN A 598 7.97 -19.59 15.71
N ARG A 599 6.70 -19.40 16.12
CA ARG A 599 6.01 -20.35 17.02
C ARG A 599 5.95 -21.77 16.45
N TYR A 600 5.71 -21.93 15.15
CA TYR A 600 5.69 -23.25 14.50
C TYR A 600 7.07 -23.93 14.57
N PHE A 601 8.14 -23.20 14.27
CA PHE A 601 9.52 -23.69 14.41
C PHE A 601 9.89 -24.01 15.86
N ASP A 602 9.52 -23.17 16.83
CA ASP A 602 9.78 -23.43 18.25
C ASP A 602 9.09 -24.72 18.74
N ILE A 603 7.89 -25.01 18.22
CA ILE A 603 7.13 -26.25 18.49
C ILE A 603 7.75 -27.47 17.79
N GLU A 604 8.13 -27.38 16.51
CA GLU A 604 8.73 -28.51 15.77
C GLU A 604 10.23 -28.78 16.05
N ALA A 605 10.97 -27.78 16.55
CA ALA A 605 12.38 -27.89 16.90
C ALA A 605 12.62 -28.49 18.29
N GLY A 606 11.56 -28.83 19.04
CA GLY A 606 11.69 -29.42 20.37
C GLY A 606 12.22 -28.44 21.43
N LEU A 607 12.02 -27.13 21.25
CA LEU A 607 12.26 -26.12 22.29
C LEU A 607 11.14 -26.12 23.36
N ALA A 608 10.72 -27.32 23.76
CA ALA A 608 10.09 -27.53 25.04
C ALA A 608 11.17 -27.34 26.13
N LEU A 609 10.97 -26.34 26.99
CA LEU A 609 11.73 -26.24 28.25
C LEU A 609 11.65 -27.60 28.96
N HIS A 610 12.82 -28.18 29.24
CA HIS A 610 12.90 -29.56 29.71
C HIS A 610 12.20 -29.67 31.08
N PRO A 611 11.25 -30.59 31.30
CA PRO A 611 10.44 -30.62 32.54
C PRO A 611 11.26 -30.71 33.84
N ASN A 612 12.51 -31.15 33.77
CA ASN A 612 13.43 -31.23 34.91
C ASN A 612 14.03 -29.88 35.35
N GLU A 613 13.95 -28.81 34.55
CA GLU A 613 14.40 -27.47 34.98
C GLU A 613 13.33 -26.75 35.81
N ILE A 614 12.06 -27.13 35.68
CA ILE A 614 10.95 -26.60 36.49
C ILE A 614 10.91 -27.25 37.90
N ALA A 615 11.54 -28.42 38.08
CA ALA A 615 11.58 -29.16 39.35
C ALA A 615 12.65 -28.69 40.35
N ALA A 616 13.48 -27.69 40.01
CA ALA A 616 14.66 -27.30 40.78
C ALA A 616 14.48 -26.04 41.67
N MET A 617 13.26 -25.54 41.88
CA MET A 617 13.00 -24.36 42.73
C MET A 617 12.08 -24.62 43.94
N PRO A 618 12.63 -25.14 45.05
CA PRO A 618 12.03 -24.99 46.38
C PRO A 618 12.69 -23.86 47.20
N SER A 619 11.84 -22.99 47.76
CA SER A 619 12.06 -22.22 49.00
C SER A 619 13.32 -21.35 49.17
N ILE A 620 13.24 -20.07 48.75
CA ILE A 620 13.73 -18.91 49.53
C ILE A 620 12.68 -17.80 49.32
N GLY A 621 12.08 -17.15 50.33
CA GLY A 621 12.38 -17.14 51.77
C GLY A 621 12.70 -15.72 52.24
N GLU A 622 11.65 -14.91 52.49
CA GLU A 622 11.61 -13.69 53.31
C GLU A 622 12.64 -12.55 53.13
N LYS A 623 13.62 -12.61 52.22
CA LYS A 623 14.66 -11.57 52.07
C LYS A 623 14.51 -10.59 50.90
N VAL A 624 13.41 -10.65 50.15
CA VAL A 624 13.15 -9.73 49.02
C VAL A 624 12.04 -8.71 49.34
N ARG A 625 11.35 -8.84 50.48
CA ARG A 625 10.25 -7.93 50.85
C ARG A 625 10.70 -6.61 51.49
N ASP A 626 11.89 -6.58 52.08
CA ASP A 626 12.38 -5.45 52.87
C ASP A 626 13.27 -4.46 52.07
N ALA A 627 13.50 -4.73 50.78
CA ALA A 627 14.33 -3.88 49.91
C ALA A 627 13.53 -2.95 48.96
N TYR A 628 12.19 -3.00 49.01
CA TYR A 628 11.31 -2.27 48.07
C TYR A 628 10.39 -1.21 48.73
N PHE A 629 10.42 -1.10 50.05
CA PHE A 629 9.66 -0.11 50.82
C PHE A 629 10.49 0.48 51.96
N ASN A 630 11.48 1.31 51.61
CA ASN A 630 11.97 2.44 52.40
C ASN A 630 12.95 3.24 51.54
N ASP A 631 12.48 4.38 51.00
CA ASP A 631 13.19 5.67 51.03
C ASP A 631 12.41 6.71 50.24
N VAL A 632 11.52 7.40 50.96
CA VAL A 632 10.99 8.71 50.56
C VAL A 632 11.20 9.63 51.75
N ILE A 633 12.05 10.66 51.61
CA ILE A 633 11.90 12.02 52.15
C ILE A 633 13.15 12.87 51.81
N ASN A 634 12.91 14.00 51.12
CA ASN A 634 13.69 15.27 51.01
C ASN A 634 15.22 15.20 50.70
N ILE A 635 15.81 15.95 49.77
CA ILE A 635 15.79 17.40 49.49
C ILE A 635 16.31 17.58 48.04
N GLY A 636 15.62 18.24 47.10
CA GLY A 636 15.78 19.68 46.79
C GLY A 636 16.07 19.90 45.29
N ASP A 637 15.85 21.12 44.79
CA ASP A 637 15.91 21.46 43.35
C ASP A 637 17.30 21.34 42.70
N GLU A 638 17.35 20.90 41.43
CA GLU A 638 17.90 21.70 40.31
C GLU A 638 17.69 21.03 38.93
N GLN A 639 17.54 21.85 37.88
CA GLN A 639 17.38 21.40 36.49
C GLN A 639 18.68 20.82 35.90
N ARG A 640 18.57 19.80 35.03
CA ARG A 640 19.41 19.71 33.82
C ARG A 640 18.88 18.75 32.74
N TYR A 641 18.82 19.26 31.52
CA TYR A 641 18.73 18.45 30.30
C TYR A 641 20.01 17.61 30.13
N CYS A 642 19.88 16.39 29.62
CA CYS A 642 21.01 15.67 29.05
C CYS A 642 20.58 14.93 27.77
N SER A 643 21.09 15.40 26.63
CA SER A 643 21.03 14.68 25.35
C SER A 643 22.15 13.63 25.31
N THR A 644 21.82 12.37 25.03
CA THR A 644 22.81 11.30 24.91
C THR A 644 22.88 10.80 23.46
N GLU A 645 23.90 11.24 22.73
CA GLU A 645 24.35 10.52 21.53
C GLU A 645 25.02 9.22 21.96
N VAL A 646 24.60 8.09 21.39
CA VAL A 646 25.24 6.79 21.61
C VAL A 646 25.99 6.38 20.34
N ILE A 647 27.31 6.57 20.36
CA ILE A 647 28.22 6.03 19.35
C ILE A 647 28.72 4.67 19.85
N ILE A 648 28.35 3.59 19.15
CA ILE A 648 28.93 2.25 19.35
C ILE A 648 29.77 1.91 18.12
N THR A 649 31.06 1.64 18.33
CA THR A 649 31.95 1.05 17.32
C THR A 649 32.71 -0.12 17.92
N GLN A 650 32.82 -1.23 17.18
CA GLN A 650 33.68 -2.37 17.53
C GLN A 650 34.50 -2.84 16.31
N GLY A 651 35.72 -2.30 16.21
CA GLY A 651 36.94 -2.89 15.61
C GLY A 651 36.97 -3.43 14.17
N PRO A 652 38.14 -3.91 13.69
CA PRO A 652 39.50 -3.73 14.23
C PRO A 652 40.43 -2.95 13.26
N MET A 653 41.38 -2.16 13.79
CA MET A 653 42.45 -1.55 12.99
C MET A 653 43.66 -2.47 12.82
N LYS A 654 44.20 -2.56 11.60
CA LYS A 654 45.59 -3.00 11.35
C LYS A 654 46.52 -1.78 11.30
N ALA A 655 47.75 -1.95 11.76
CA ALA A 655 48.69 -0.87 12.01
C ALA A 655 49.48 -0.41 10.77
N SER A 656 49.78 0.88 10.69
CA SER A 656 51.08 1.37 10.19
C SER A 656 51.40 2.77 10.76
N GLN A 657 52.67 2.91 11.15
CA GLN A 657 53.38 4.08 11.68
C GLN A 657 53.01 5.42 10.97
N THR A 658 53.09 6.61 11.59
CA THR A 658 54.36 7.23 12.04
C THR A 658 54.13 8.47 12.93
N ARG A 659 54.99 8.62 13.98
CA ARG A 659 55.44 9.81 14.77
C ARG A 659 54.73 11.18 14.54
N PHE A 660 54.44 12.02 15.55
CA PHE A 660 55.44 12.66 16.44
C PHE A 660 54.82 13.30 17.74
N ARG A 661 55.63 13.32 18.81
CA ARG A 661 55.63 14.13 20.08
C ARG A 661 54.50 15.15 20.35
N ALA A 662 53.78 15.08 21.49
CA ALA A 662 54.10 15.61 22.85
C ALA A 662 53.83 17.13 23.02
N GLY A 663 53.36 17.66 24.15
CA GLY A 663 53.05 17.10 25.48
C GLY A 663 52.40 18.18 26.40
N PHE A 664 52.49 18.03 27.73
CA PHE A 664 51.92 18.93 28.79
C PHE A 664 50.37 18.89 28.94
N ALA A 665 49.72 18.69 30.10
CA ALA A 665 50.02 18.82 31.54
C ALA A 665 50.25 20.27 32.03
N ALA A 666 49.65 20.81 33.10
CA ALA A 666 48.55 20.40 33.98
C ALA A 666 48.10 21.60 34.85
N MET A 667 47.02 21.44 35.63
CA MET A 667 46.62 22.20 36.85
C MET A 667 46.12 23.66 36.77
N GLY A 668 45.13 23.94 37.64
CA GLY A 668 44.72 25.28 38.13
C GLY A 668 43.74 26.04 37.23
N GLY A 669 42.73 26.77 37.72
CA GLY A 669 42.29 26.98 39.11
C GLY A 669 41.59 28.35 39.27
N HIS A 670 40.42 28.36 39.92
CA HIS A 670 39.65 29.54 40.40
C HIS A 670 38.85 30.45 39.42
N ARG A 671 37.52 30.37 39.61
CA ARG A 671 36.47 31.43 39.62
C ARG A 671 36.76 32.82 39.02
N ALA A 672 35.95 33.20 38.01
CA ALA A 672 35.21 34.47 37.98
C ALA A 672 34.03 34.42 36.97
N GLN A 673 32.88 34.99 37.32
CA GLN A 673 31.87 35.52 36.38
C GLN A 673 32.37 36.92 35.89
N PRO A 674 31.95 37.50 34.72
CA PRO A 674 30.53 37.70 34.38
C PRO A 674 30.12 37.87 32.88
N ILE A 675 28.80 37.98 32.67
CA ILE A 675 28.04 38.88 31.76
C ILE A 675 28.54 39.14 30.31
N ILE A 676 27.72 38.66 29.35
CA ILE A 676 27.18 39.30 28.11
C ILE A 676 28.01 40.43 27.44
N ILE A 677 28.31 40.27 26.13
CA ILE A 677 28.03 41.25 25.04
C ILE A 677 28.28 40.63 23.64
N LEU A 678 27.41 40.94 22.67
CA LEU A 678 27.57 40.59 21.25
C LEU A 678 28.68 41.41 20.56
N ARG A 679 29.38 40.80 19.58
CA ARG A 679 29.69 41.49 18.30
C ARG A 679 30.08 40.52 17.17
N GLN A 680 29.52 40.75 15.99
CA GLN A 680 30.04 40.25 14.72
C GLN A 680 31.41 40.87 14.43
N PHE A 681 32.27 40.17 13.67
CA PHE A 681 33.11 40.81 12.65
C PHE A 681 33.50 39.84 11.54
N ALA A 682 33.54 40.34 10.32
CA ALA A 682 34.05 39.64 9.13
C ALA A 682 35.29 40.35 8.57
N ARG A 683 36.22 39.58 7.98
CA ARG A 683 37.24 39.92 6.96
C ARG A 683 38.11 38.66 6.75
N ALA A 684 38.45 38.13 5.57
CA ALA A 684 38.68 38.63 4.20
C ALA A 684 40.13 39.05 3.88
N SER A 685 40.82 38.23 3.07
CA SER A 685 41.87 38.59 2.09
C SER A 685 42.06 37.38 1.12
N MET A 686 41.77 37.52 -0.19
CA MET A 686 42.58 38.04 -1.30
C MET A 686 43.62 37.07 -1.89
N TYR A 687 43.48 36.75 -3.18
CA TYR A 687 44.52 37.00 -4.20
C TYR A 687 43.85 37.33 -5.56
N ASP A 688 44.60 37.96 -6.47
CA ASP A 688 44.10 38.92 -7.49
C ASP A 688 44.57 38.57 -8.93
N ARG A 689 43.96 39.25 -9.93
CA ARG A 689 44.40 39.48 -11.35
C ARG A 689 43.94 38.47 -12.42
N ARG A 690 43.50 38.90 -13.63
CA ARG A 690 43.30 40.27 -14.20
C ARG A 690 42.42 40.30 -15.47
N TYR A 691 41.86 41.50 -15.72
CA TYR A 691 41.15 42.04 -16.90
C TYR A 691 39.65 41.65 -17.10
N GLY A 692 38.76 42.54 -17.57
CA GLY A 692 38.85 44.02 -17.61
C GLY A 692 37.96 44.78 -18.63
N ALA A 693 36.96 45.54 -18.15
CA ALA A 693 36.20 46.63 -18.82
C ALA A 693 35.30 46.27 -20.05
N CYS A 694 34.18 46.95 -20.38
CA CYS A 694 33.25 47.89 -19.71
C CYS A 694 31.98 48.06 -20.59
N TYR A 695 30.95 48.77 -20.08
CA TYR A 695 29.69 49.17 -20.76
C TYR A 695 28.68 48.04 -21.04
N GLY A 696 27.36 48.22 -20.91
CA GLY A 696 26.58 49.35 -20.36
C GLY A 696 25.05 49.10 -20.54
N LEU A 697 24.25 49.31 -19.50
CA LEU A 697 22.77 49.28 -19.53
C LEU A 697 22.22 50.65 -19.98
N PRO A 698 21.05 50.73 -20.65
CA PRO A 698 19.75 50.63 -19.96
C PRO A 698 18.62 49.89 -20.71
N GLY A 699 17.55 49.54 -19.98
CA GLY A 699 16.28 49.05 -20.54
C GLY A 699 15.28 50.18 -20.87
N PRO A 700 13.96 49.96 -20.67
CA PRO A 700 13.12 49.29 -21.66
C PRO A 700 11.98 50.18 -22.20
N ALA A 701 11.38 49.82 -23.35
CA ALA A 701 10.23 50.52 -23.92
C ALA A 701 9.09 49.57 -24.35
N ARG A 702 7.84 49.93 -24.02
CA ARG A 702 6.59 49.31 -24.49
C ARG A 702 6.10 50.01 -25.77
N ALA A 703 5.35 49.32 -26.63
CA ALA A 703 4.10 49.79 -27.29
C ALA A 703 3.58 48.79 -28.35
N PRO A 704 2.29 48.83 -28.78
CA PRO A 704 1.60 47.66 -29.34
C PRO A 704 1.25 47.76 -30.84
N ARG A 705 0.82 46.65 -31.45
CA ARG A 705 0.24 46.61 -32.80
C ARG A 705 -1.30 46.67 -32.78
N LYS A 706 -1.87 47.61 -33.56
CA LYS A 706 -3.31 47.76 -33.81
C LYS A 706 -3.81 46.84 -34.93
N ARG A 707 -5.13 46.58 -34.92
CA ARG A 707 -5.92 45.96 -36.01
C ARG A 707 -6.11 46.91 -37.20
N SER A 708 -6.51 46.32 -38.33
CA SER A 708 -7.20 46.92 -39.48
C SER A 708 -8.49 46.10 -39.70
N LYS A 709 -9.60 46.55 -40.32
CA LYS A 709 -9.94 47.72 -41.17
C LYS A 709 -11.40 48.17 -40.87
N THR A 710 -11.79 49.30 -41.46
CA THR A 710 -13.12 49.96 -41.51
C THR A 710 -13.73 50.31 -40.16
#